data_AF-A0A923HV89-F1
#
_entry.id   AF-A0A923HV89-F1
#
_cell.length_a   1.000
_cell.length_b   1.000
_cell.length_c   1.000
_cell.angle_alpha   90.00
_cell.angle_beta   90.00
_cell.angle_gamma   90.00
#
_symmetry.space_group_name_H-M   'P 1'
#
loop_
_entity.id
_entity.type
_entity.pdbx_description
1 polymer ?
#
loop_
_entity_poly.entity_id
_entity_poly.type
_entity_poly.pdbx_seq_one_letter_code
_entity_poly.pdbx_strand_id
1 'polypeptide(L)'
;MADYKIKLDRKVLKLLGSQLYGDTPSVIAELVANSYDADAGNVWISLDTEKNSIIVEDDGIGMTVEDINNSFLNIGYNKREGQVKTNMGRLIMGRKGIGKLAVFSLTNNIKVLSVKNNKKCGCAIDFKKITQESSKGTDTSEPTEISSNVIKFIKNRTSINGSGTRIELYNISKKIGYSYRFIVSKLIRMFDVNDNDFKIHIRKNDEIYKALTRSELDYFSIMDTIIIIGEEHKEKLEKINNNSILKKYKVLKNFNDFLMERPRSKLEPMPYNITVEDINGENITTSFTLNGWMGTVDTLPSLRKLEEKFVGVDGLDEDIITINDNRISLYSRGKLGEYDILSKIKSNSNYEAYVIGELFVDVFEDEKLKDMAISNRRGYEESDTRYTETIKIAKKLLGYIISKKAEVLKLKKQDDEQAEAKKIEEKFINETETGRILKEKLNEQDREIIQSENLQFVRATQLSRSTKKIFISHKVSHQLYGRFIISVLEDYGVNAEESVIFSSDPRFGVPQGKDIFNYLKECFRKDLMVVFIFSKSFYDSNVCLGEVGAAWATNQNCLNVIIDIDFGDVEKPSDNALSGIKFKNLQDTDQIFRLIDFFDVMISKGLGIIVDKDKLELSIKKTLTLPQYNSKAIDNPEIFYPTRKYTPQVQCNKCKNTMKLMIENEKVFYECINVGCKNKLSTLI
;
A
#
# COMPACT_ATOMS: atom_id res chain seq x y z
N MET A 1 0.86 -64.78 -4.72
CA MET A 1 0.21 -63.45 -4.70
C MET A 1 0.62 -62.76 -3.43
N ALA A 2 1.04 -61.51 -3.50
CA ALA A 2 1.27 -60.68 -2.33
C ALA A 2 -0.08 -60.32 -1.66
N ASP A 3 -0.13 -60.42 -0.34
CA ASP A 3 -1.32 -60.06 0.46
C ASP A 3 -1.20 -58.59 0.90
N TYR A 4 -2.24 -57.80 0.65
CA TYR A 4 -2.30 -56.38 0.98
C TYR A 4 -3.48 -56.11 1.91
N LYS A 5 -3.23 -55.47 3.06
CA LYS A 5 -4.25 -55.26 4.10
C LYS A 5 -4.22 -53.84 4.64
N ILE A 6 -5.39 -53.20 4.68
CA ILE A 6 -5.54 -51.90 5.35
C ILE A 6 -5.72 -52.11 6.85
N LYS A 7 -4.78 -51.59 7.64
CA LYS A 7 -4.79 -51.69 9.10
C LYS A 7 -5.51 -50.48 9.71
N LEU A 8 -6.83 -50.42 9.54
CA LEU A 8 -7.72 -49.44 10.21
C LEU A 8 -9.15 -49.95 10.23
N ASP A 9 -9.89 -49.67 11.29
CA ASP A 9 -11.33 -49.91 11.34
C ASP A 9 -12.05 -49.25 10.15
N ARG A 10 -12.95 -50.00 9.50
CA ARG A 10 -13.60 -49.57 8.25
C ARG A 10 -14.56 -48.40 8.46
N LYS A 11 -15.22 -48.33 9.62
CA LYS A 11 -16.12 -47.21 9.96
C LYS A 11 -15.30 -45.94 10.20
N VAL A 12 -14.17 -46.06 10.90
CA VAL A 12 -13.21 -44.96 11.08
C VAL A 12 -12.64 -44.52 9.73
N LEU A 13 -12.25 -45.45 8.86
CA LEU A 13 -11.76 -45.16 7.51
C LEU A 13 -12.79 -44.39 6.67
N LYS A 14 -14.07 -44.78 6.72
CA LYS A 14 -15.18 -44.11 6.03
C LYS A 14 -15.44 -42.70 6.57
N LEU A 15 -15.38 -42.53 7.90
CA LEU A 15 -15.56 -41.22 8.53
C LEU A 15 -14.40 -40.28 8.18
N LEU A 16 -13.16 -40.74 8.31
CA LEU A 16 -11.98 -39.93 7.97
C LEU A 16 -11.95 -39.59 6.49
N GLY A 17 -12.18 -40.57 5.59
CA GLY A 17 -12.20 -40.33 4.15
C GLY A 17 -13.28 -39.33 3.72
N SER A 18 -14.44 -39.31 4.37
CA SER A 18 -15.52 -38.36 4.07
C SER A 18 -15.36 -36.99 4.73
N GLN A 19 -14.58 -36.86 5.83
CA GLN A 19 -14.32 -35.59 6.50
C GLN A 19 -13.07 -34.86 5.98
N LEU A 20 -12.15 -35.56 5.31
CA LEU A 20 -10.94 -34.99 4.71
C LEU A 20 -11.27 -34.26 3.40
N TYR A 21 -12.10 -33.22 3.43
CA TYR A 21 -12.36 -32.37 2.25
C TYR A 21 -11.12 -31.52 1.92
N GLY A 22 -10.21 -32.06 1.11
CA GLY A 22 -9.11 -31.33 0.50
C GLY A 22 -9.51 -30.74 -0.86
N ASP A 23 -8.99 -29.55 -1.18
CA ASP A 23 -8.90 -29.16 -2.59
C ASP A 23 -7.84 -30.02 -3.30
N THR A 24 -7.95 -30.11 -4.62
CA THR A 24 -7.02 -30.91 -5.43
C THR A 24 -5.55 -30.57 -5.17
N PRO A 25 -5.13 -29.28 -5.07
CA PRO A 25 -3.75 -28.94 -4.76
C PRO A 25 -3.27 -29.48 -3.40
N SER A 26 -4.06 -29.38 -2.33
CA SER A 26 -3.68 -29.91 -1.01
C SER A 26 -3.47 -31.42 -1.03
N VAL A 27 -4.32 -32.16 -1.74
CA VAL A 27 -4.19 -33.62 -1.86
C VAL A 27 -2.92 -33.99 -2.60
N ILE A 28 -2.61 -33.30 -3.70
CA ILE A 28 -1.35 -33.48 -4.43
C ILE A 28 -0.16 -33.14 -3.52
N ALA A 29 -0.26 -32.08 -2.72
CA ALA A 29 0.79 -31.70 -1.78
C ALA A 29 1.05 -32.77 -0.71
N GLU A 30 0.04 -33.50 -0.23
CA GLU A 30 0.29 -34.65 0.66
C GLU A 30 1.11 -35.76 -0.01
N LEU A 31 0.87 -36.01 -1.31
CA LEU A 31 1.67 -36.96 -2.08
C LEU A 31 3.10 -36.47 -2.31
N VAL A 32 3.27 -35.20 -2.68
CA VAL A 32 4.59 -34.56 -2.84
C VAL A 32 5.39 -34.58 -1.54
N ALA A 33 4.76 -34.31 -0.40
CA ALA A 33 5.41 -34.39 0.92
C ALA A 33 5.88 -35.81 1.24
N ASN A 34 5.11 -36.84 0.86
CA ASN A 34 5.55 -38.23 1.02
C ASN A 34 6.74 -38.56 0.13
N SER A 35 6.80 -38.02 -1.09
CA SER A 35 7.97 -38.18 -1.96
C SER A 35 9.20 -37.47 -1.39
N TYR A 36 9.03 -36.29 -0.77
CA TYR A 36 10.11 -35.60 -0.05
C TYR A 36 10.64 -36.43 1.13
N ASP A 37 9.74 -36.97 1.95
CA ASP A 37 10.04 -37.88 3.07
C ASP A 37 10.72 -39.17 2.60
N ALA A 38 10.50 -39.58 1.34
CA ALA A 38 11.10 -40.75 0.71
C ALA A 38 12.45 -40.46 0.05
N ASP A 39 13.07 -39.30 0.35
CA ASP A 39 14.36 -38.88 -0.21
C ASP A 39 14.39 -38.79 -1.75
N ALA A 40 13.24 -38.50 -2.37
CA ALA A 40 13.18 -38.26 -3.81
C ALA A 40 13.96 -36.99 -4.18
N GLY A 41 14.63 -37.00 -5.33
CA GLY A 41 15.19 -35.80 -5.96
C GLY A 41 14.19 -35.08 -6.85
N ASN A 42 13.23 -35.83 -7.41
CA ASN A 42 12.26 -35.36 -8.38
C ASN A 42 10.90 -35.99 -8.14
N VAL A 43 9.86 -35.19 -8.33
CA VAL A 43 8.46 -35.63 -8.32
C VAL A 43 7.80 -35.17 -9.61
N TRP A 44 7.13 -36.07 -10.32
CA TRP A 44 6.41 -35.80 -11.55
C TRP A 44 4.90 -35.95 -11.36
N ILE A 45 4.17 -34.87 -11.64
CA ILE A 45 2.72 -34.79 -11.53
C ILE A 45 2.15 -34.70 -12.95
N SER A 46 1.35 -35.68 -13.35
CA SER A 46 0.59 -35.63 -14.62
C SER A 46 -0.88 -35.41 -14.33
N LEU A 47 -1.43 -34.33 -14.87
CA LEU A 47 -2.87 -34.03 -14.84
C LEU A 47 -3.48 -34.41 -16.18
N ASP A 48 -4.10 -35.59 -16.27
CA ASP A 48 -4.77 -36.08 -17.49
C ASP A 48 -6.24 -35.64 -17.45
N THR A 49 -6.58 -34.65 -18.26
CA THR A 49 -7.90 -34.04 -18.32
C THR A 49 -8.89 -34.87 -19.14
N GLU A 50 -8.40 -35.71 -20.05
CA GLU A 50 -9.24 -36.58 -20.88
C GLU A 50 -9.74 -37.77 -20.07
N LYS A 51 -8.85 -38.41 -19.31
CA LYS A 51 -9.17 -39.55 -18.43
C LYS A 51 -9.61 -39.12 -17.03
N ASN A 52 -9.58 -37.81 -16.76
CA ASN A 52 -9.81 -37.20 -15.46
C ASN A 52 -9.06 -37.93 -14.33
N SER A 53 -7.74 -38.03 -14.51
CA SER A 53 -6.84 -38.77 -13.62
C SER A 53 -5.61 -37.94 -13.24
N ILE A 54 -5.06 -38.23 -12.07
CA ILE A 54 -3.83 -37.60 -11.57
C ILE A 54 -2.83 -38.71 -11.29
N ILE A 55 -1.62 -38.56 -11.81
CA ILE A 55 -0.51 -39.49 -11.55
C ILE A 55 0.60 -38.71 -10.86
N VAL A 56 1.05 -39.18 -9.71
CA VAL A 56 2.22 -38.65 -8.99
C VAL A 56 3.29 -39.73 -8.95
N GLU A 57 4.45 -39.45 -9.53
CA GLU A 57 5.61 -40.33 -9.60
C GLU A 57 6.79 -39.68 -8.87
N ASP A 58 7.62 -40.46 -8.18
CA ASP A 58 8.86 -40.00 -7.58
C ASP A 58 10.01 -40.99 -7.77
N ASP A 59 11.24 -40.46 -7.71
CA ASP A 59 12.49 -41.20 -7.75
C ASP A 59 13.06 -41.46 -6.34
N GLY A 60 12.20 -41.62 -5.34
CA GLY A 60 12.61 -41.88 -3.96
C GLY A 60 13.08 -43.32 -3.69
N ILE A 61 13.15 -43.67 -2.40
CA ILE A 61 13.64 -44.98 -1.94
C ILE A 61 12.77 -46.17 -2.35
N GLY A 62 11.52 -45.93 -2.77
CA GLY A 62 10.55 -46.97 -3.09
C GLY A 62 10.14 -47.84 -1.90
N MET A 63 9.26 -48.79 -2.16
CA MET A 63 8.62 -49.65 -1.16
C MET A 63 8.62 -51.11 -1.61
N THR A 64 8.83 -52.01 -0.65
CA THR A 64 8.51 -53.43 -0.78
C THR A 64 7.02 -53.69 -0.48
N VAL A 65 6.56 -54.92 -0.65
CA VAL A 65 5.21 -55.34 -0.23
C VAL A 65 5.01 -55.07 1.27
N GLU A 66 6.02 -55.35 2.08
CA GLU A 66 5.99 -55.11 3.52
C GLU A 66 5.92 -53.62 3.85
N ASP A 67 6.72 -52.80 3.17
CA ASP A 67 6.70 -51.33 3.33
C ASP A 67 5.30 -50.78 2.96
N ILE A 68 4.68 -51.25 1.88
CA ILE A 68 3.31 -50.85 1.52
C ILE A 68 2.33 -51.22 2.63
N ASN A 69 2.39 -52.44 3.19
CA ASN A 69 1.48 -52.87 4.25
C ASN A 69 1.70 -52.14 5.58
N ASN A 70 2.96 -51.91 5.98
CA ASN A 70 3.32 -51.37 7.28
C ASN A 70 3.37 -49.83 7.31
N SER A 71 3.45 -49.18 6.15
CA SER A 71 3.54 -47.72 6.04
C SER A 71 2.43 -47.10 5.19
N PHE A 72 2.15 -47.60 3.98
CA PHE A 72 1.10 -47.00 3.15
C PHE A 72 -0.31 -47.47 3.55
N LEU A 73 -0.52 -48.74 3.86
CA LEU A 73 -1.84 -49.28 4.22
C LEU A 73 -2.07 -49.30 5.74
N ASN A 74 -1.03 -49.08 6.54
CA ASN A 74 -1.13 -48.84 7.97
C ASN A 74 -1.45 -47.36 8.23
N ILE A 75 -2.62 -47.04 8.77
CA ILE A 75 -3.10 -45.66 8.88
C ILE A 75 -3.01 -45.19 10.33
N GLY A 76 -2.54 -43.97 10.56
CA GLY A 76 -2.52 -43.36 11.89
C GLY A 76 -1.29 -43.67 12.74
N TYR A 77 -0.25 -44.31 12.18
CA TYR A 77 1.03 -44.49 12.88
C TYR A 77 1.81 -43.17 12.96
N ASN A 78 2.61 -43.02 14.01
CA ASN A 78 3.52 -41.90 14.15
C ASN A 78 4.72 -42.11 13.22
N LYS A 79 4.81 -41.32 12.14
CA LYS A 79 5.86 -41.45 11.12
C LYS A 79 7.25 -41.16 11.66
N ARG A 80 7.33 -40.37 12.72
CA ARG A 80 8.58 -39.82 13.23
C ARG A 80 9.03 -40.52 14.52
N GLU A 81 8.29 -41.53 14.96
CA GLU A 81 8.67 -42.40 16.06
C GLU A 81 9.98 -43.14 15.74
N GLY A 82 11.06 -42.75 16.42
CA GLY A 82 12.40 -43.32 16.27
C GLY A 82 13.34 -42.59 15.30
N GLN A 83 12.84 -41.76 14.38
CA GLN A 83 13.68 -41.05 13.40
C GLN A 83 13.02 -39.74 12.92
N VAL A 84 13.64 -38.60 13.22
CA VAL A 84 13.15 -37.24 12.88
C VAL A 84 13.63 -36.77 11.49
N LYS A 85 14.73 -37.36 11.02
CA LYS A 85 15.38 -37.03 9.74
C LYS A 85 15.45 -38.23 8.82
N THR A 86 15.24 -38.04 7.53
CA THR A 86 15.44 -39.08 6.52
C THR A 86 16.90 -39.53 6.43
N ASN A 87 17.20 -40.53 5.59
CA ASN A 87 18.57 -41.03 5.43
C ASN A 87 19.49 -40.00 4.76
N MET A 88 18.93 -39.10 3.94
CA MET A 88 19.65 -37.94 3.40
C MET A 88 19.66 -36.73 4.34
N GLY A 89 19.17 -36.87 5.59
CA GLY A 89 19.21 -35.82 6.60
C GLY A 89 18.10 -34.77 6.52
N ARG A 90 17.11 -34.95 5.65
CA ARG A 90 15.95 -34.05 5.53
C ARG A 90 15.07 -34.16 6.76
N LEU A 91 14.55 -33.04 7.27
CA LEU A 91 13.52 -33.09 8.31
C LEU A 91 12.23 -33.68 7.74
N ILE A 92 11.67 -34.69 8.39
CA ILE A 92 10.44 -35.36 7.92
C ILE A 92 9.25 -34.41 8.04
N MET A 93 8.52 -34.21 6.95
CA MET A 93 7.33 -33.36 6.87
C MET A 93 6.10 -34.03 7.48
N GLY A 94 5.88 -35.32 7.20
CA GLY A 94 4.70 -36.04 7.70
C GLY A 94 4.77 -36.40 9.20
N ARG A 95 3.68 -36.17 9.96
CA ARG A 95 3.61 -36.50 11.41
C ARG A 95 2.85 -37.80 11.72
N LYS A 96 1.55 -37.86 11.41
CA LYS A 96 0.63 -38.94 11.88
C LYS A 96 0.27 -40.00 10.83
N GLY A 97 0.87 -39.95 9.64
CA GLY A 97 0.59 -40.93 8.59
C GLY A 97 -0.86 -40.94 8.06
N ILE A 98 -1.67 -39.90 8.32
CA ILE A 98 -3.07 -39.78 7.87
C ILE A 98 -3.20 -39.09 6.51
N GLY A 99 -2.22 -38.27 6.10
CA GLY A 99 -2.27 -37.46 4.86
C GLY A 99 -2.54 -38.26 3.58
N LYS A 100 -2.11 -39.53 3.54
CA LYS A 100 -2.42 -40.47 2.46
C LYS A 100 -3.90 -40.81 2.32
N LEU A 101 -4.77 -40.51 3.29
CA LEU A 101 -6.21 -40.66 3.15
C LEU A 101 -6.84 -39.50 2.37
N ALA A 102 -6.16 -38.36 2.26
CA ALA A 102 -6.67 -37.19 1.57
C ALA A 102 -6.96 -37.50 0.08
N VAL A 103 -6.29 -38.48 -0.53
CA VAL A 103 -6.56 -38.91 -1.91
C VAL A 103 -7.97 -39.45 -2.10
N PHE A 104 -8.58 -40.03 -1.06
CA PHE A 104 -9.95 -40.56 -1.12
C PHE A 104 -11.01 -39.46 -1.23
N SER A 105 -10.63 -38.20 -0.97
CA SER A 105 -11.50 -37.03 -1.20
C SER A 105 -11.64 -36.67 -2.68
N LEU A 106 -10.71 -37.14 -3.53
CA LEU A 106 -10.73 -36.93 -4.98
C LEU A 106 -11.27 -38.13 -5.73
N THR A 107 -11.03 -39.35 -5.25
CA THR A 107 -11.40 -40.58 -5.95
C THR A 107 -11.63 -41.78 -5.03
N ASN A 108 -12.43 -42.74 -5.49
CA ASN A 108 -12.54 -44.07 -4.88
C ASN A 108 -11.51 -45.09 -5.40
N ASN A 109 -10.83 -44.83 -6.52
CA ASN A 109 -9.99 -45.80 -7.22
C ASN A 109 -8.54 -45.31 -7.31
N ILE A 110 -7.66 -46.02 -6.62
CA ILE A 110 -6.24 -45.68 -6.53
C ILE A 110 -5.40 -46.88 -6.90
N LYS A 111 -4.27 -46.68 -7.58
CA LYS A 111 -3.21 -47.68 -7.67
C LYS A 111 -1.96 -47.15 -6.99
N VAL A 112 -1.38 -48.00 -6.16
CA VAL A 112 -0.12 -47.76 -5.45
C VAL A 112 0.90 -48.69 -6.06
N LEU A 113 1.86 -48.14 -6.78
CA LEU A 113 2.89 -48.89 -7.48
C LEU A 113 4.24 -48.45 -6.96
N SER A 114 5.14 -49.38 -6.69
CA SER A 114 6.48 -49.03 -6.23
C SER A 114 7.53 -50.00 -6.76
N VAL A 115 8.75 -49.51 -6.82
CA VAL A 115 9.93 -50.30 -7.15
C VAL A 115 11.01 -49.98 -6.14
N LYS A 116 11.61 -51.00 -5.54
CA LYS A 116 12.75 -50.87 -4.61
C LYS A 116 13.86 -51.79 -5.06
N ASN A 117 15.03 -51.23 -5.38
CA ASN A 117 16.17 -51.99 -5.91
C ASN A 117 15.75 -52.89 -7.09
N ASN A 118 15.03 -52.31 -8.06
CA ASN A 118 14.46 -52.99 -9.24
C ASN A 118 13.37 -54.05 -8.99
N LYS A 119 12.96 -54.31 -7.74
CA LYS A 119 11.84 -55.21 -7.42
C LYS A 119 10.54 -54.42 -7.38
N LYS A 120 9.60 -54.76 -8.26
CA LYS A 120 8.31 -54.07 -8.40
C LYS A 120 7.23 -54.75 -7.56
N CYS A 121 6.39 -53.94 -6.93
CA CYS A 121 5.16 -54.38 -6.29
C CYS A 121 4.08 -53.31 -6.40
N GLY A 122 2.83 -53.67 -6.14
CA GLY A 122 1.76 -52.70 -6.13
C GLY A 122 0.39 -53.31 -5.90
N CYS A 123 -0.56 -52.45 -5.53
CA CYS A 123 -1.94 -52.84 -5.29
C CYS A 123 -2.92 -51.78 -5.81
N ALA A 124 -4.11 -52.22 -6.19
CA ALA A 124 -5.27 -51.39 -6.48
C ALA A 124 -6.18 -51.31 -5.26
N ILE A 125 -6.64 -50.11 -4.94
CA ILE A 125 -7.52 -49.81 -3.81
C ILE A 125 -8.84 -49.28 -4.39
N ASP A 126 -9.95 -49.94 -4.03
CA ASP A 126 -11.31 -49.49 -4.29
C ASP A 126 -11.96 -49.11 -2.95
N PHE A 127 -11.88 -47.82 -2.61
CA PHE A 127 -12.33 -47.29 -1.32
C PHE A 127 -13.79 -47.61 -1.05
N LYS A 128 -14.64 -47.56 -2.08
CA LYS A 128 -16.07 -47.83 -1.95
C LYS A 128 -16.31 -49.29 -1.61
N LYS A 129 -15.64 -50.24 -2.28
CA LYS A 129 -15.76 -51.67 -1.95
C LYS A 129 -15.22 -52.00 -0.57
N ILE A 130 -14.11 -51.37 -0.18
CA ILE A 130 -13.45 -51.60 1.11
C ILE A 130 -14.30 -51.07 2.28
N THR A 131 -15.03 -49.96 2.09
CA THR A 131 -15.83 -49.30 3.14
C THR A 131 -17.32 -49.64 3.12
N GLN A 132 -17.78 -50.41 2.14
CA GLN A 132 -19.16 -50.92 2.11
C GLN A 132 -19.33 -52.06 3.12
N GLU A 133 -20.35 -51.94 3.97
CA GLU A 133 -20.76 -53.03 4.85
C GLU A 133 -21.40 -54.14 4.02
N SER A 134 -20.83 -55.34 4.04
CA SER A 134 -21.46 -56.52 3.47
C SER A 134 -22.71 -56.87 4.29
N SER A 135 -23.85 -57.12 3.64
CA SER A 135 -25.10 -57.57 4.27
C SER A 135 -25.02 -58.95 4.96
N LYS A 136 -23.87 -59.62 4.92
CA LYS A 136 -23.61 -60.93 5.54
C LYS A 136 -22.51 -60.96 6.61
N GLY A 137 -22.05 -59.81 7.09
CA GLY A 137 -21.02 -59.75 8.14
C GLY A 137 -19.61 -60.15 7.68
N THR A 138 -18.63 -59.42 8.18
CA THR A 138 -17.16 -59.65 8.14
C THR A 138 -16.39 -59.69 6.81
N ASP A 139 -16.98 -59.92 5.65
CA ASP A 139 -16.23 -59.92 4.38
C ASP A 139 -16.15 -58.52 3.75
N THR A 140 -15.26 -57.67 4.27
CA THR A 140 -14.88 -56.43 3.58
C THR A 140 -13.77 -56.71 2.58
N SER A 141 -13.85 -56.11 1.39
CA SER A 141 -12.79 -56.26 0.37
C SER A 141 -11.46 -55.68 0.86
N GLU A 142 -10.35 -56.24 0.38
CA GLU A 142 -8.99 -55.74 0.59
C GLU A 142 -8.39 -55.20 -0.72
N PRO A 143 -7.28 -54.44 -0.66
CA PRO A 143 -6.54 -54.05 -1.86
C PRO A 143 -6.15 -55.25 -2.72
N THR A 144 -6.32 -55.12 -4.03
CA THR A 144 -6.03 -56.18 -4.99
C THR A 144 -4.60 -56.06 -5.51
N GLU A 145 -3.81 -57.14 -5.50
CA GLU A 145 -2.45 -57.15 -6.04
C GLU A 145 -2.44 -56.78 -7.53
N ILE A 146 -1.45 -55.97 -7.93
CA ILE A 146 -1.11 -55.72 -9.33
C ILE A 146 0.15 -56.49 -9.65
N SER A 147 0.07 -57.40 -10.62
CA SER A 147 1.22 -58.22 -11.02
C SER A 147 2.40 -57.36 -11.47
N SER A 148 3.59 -57.68 -10.97
CA SER A 148 4.84 -56.96 -11.24
C SER A 148 5.18 -56.87 -12.74
N ASN A 149 4.71 -57.83 -13.56
CA ASN A 149 4.92 -57.86 -15.00
C ASN A 149 4.19 -56.74 -15.75
N VAL A 150 3.06 -56.27 -15.21
CA VAL A 150 2.27 -55.19 -15.81
C VAL A 150 2.72 -53.80 -15.33
N ILE A 151 3.46 -53.75 -14.22
CA ILE A 151 3.99 -52.50 -13.65
C ILE A 151 5.16 -52.02 -14.49
N LYS A 152 4.99 -50.85 -15.11
CA LYS A 152 6.01 -50.19 -15.94
C LYS A 152 6.44 -48.89 -15.29
N PHE A 153 7.72 -48.74 -14.98
CA PHE A 153 8.33 -47.47 -14.58
C PHE A 153 9.16 -46.94 -15.74
N ILE A 154 9.18 -45.62 -15.89
CA ILE A 154 10.04 -44.97 -16.87
C ILE A 154 11.44 -44.90 -16.24
N LYS A 155 12.46 -45.40 -16.95
CA LYS A 155 13.81 -45.59 -16.41
C LYS A 155 14.46 -44.30 -15.88
N ASN A 156 14.11 -43.15 -16.43
CA ASN A 156 14.60 -41.83 -15.99
C ASN A 156 13.72 -41.18 -14.91
N ARG A 157 12.72 -41.90 -14.38
CA ARG A 157 11.86 -41.48 -13.25
C ARG A 157 12.00 -42.42 -12.06
N THR A 158 13.16 -43.05 -11.95
CA THR A 158 13.56 -43.87 -10.81
C THR A 158 14.93 -43.40 -10.34
N SER A 159 15.24 -43.61 -9.07
CA SER A 159 16.54 -43.30 -8.48
C SER A 159 17.67 -44.04 -9.20
N ILE A 160 18.91 -43.65 -8.91
CA ILE A 160 20.10 -44.32 -9.46
C ILE A 160 20.14 -45.82 -9.16
N ASN A 161 19.50 -46.24 -8.07
CA ASN A 161 19.39 -47.64 -7.64
C ASN A 161 18.16 -48.37 -8.25
N GLY A 162 17.41 -47.69 -9.13
CA GLY A 162 16.19 -48.21 -9.74
C GLY A 162 15.02 -48.29 -8.76
N SER A 163 14.91 -47.33 -7.83
CA SER A 163 13.80 -47.23 -6.88
C SER A 163 12.88 -46.06 -7.19
N GLY A 164 11.63 -46.10 -6.75
CA GLY A 164 10.66 -45.03 -6.93
C GLY A 164 9.23 -45.47 -6.63
N THR A 165 8.32 -44.51 -6.56
CA THR A 165 6.90 -44.76 -6.28
C THR A 165 6.01 -44.05 -7.30
N ARG A 166 4.89 -44.67 -7.65
CA ARG A 166 3.85 -44.09 -8.50
C ARG A 166 2.47 -44.31 -7.90
N ILE A 167 1.77 -43.20 -7.67
CA ILE A 167 0.39 -43.18 -7.19
C ILE A 167 -0.50 -42.69 -8.33
N GLU A 168 -1.49 -43.50 -8.71
CA GLU A 168 -2.42 -43.20 -9.79
C GLU A 168 -3.83 -43.04 -9.21
N LEU A 169 -4.43 -41.86 -9.40
CA LEU A 169 -5.78 -41.50 -8.98
C LEU A 169 -6.69 -41.48 -10.21
N TYR A 170 -7.67 -42.37 -10.31
CA TYR A 170 -8.55 -42.51 -11.47
C TYR A 170 -9.96 -42.03 -11.20
N ASN A 171 -10.78 -41.75 -12.22
CA ASN A 171 -12.19 -41.41 -12.04
C ASN A 171 -12.41 -40.30 -11.00
N ILE A 172 -11.61 -39.23 -11.08
CA ILE A 172 -11.68 -38.16 -10.09
C ILE A 172 -13.06 -37.50 -10.16
N SER A 173 -13.63 -37.19 -8.99
CA SER A 173 -14.99 -36.64 -8.90
C SER A 173 -15.11 -35.20 -9.40
N LYS A 174 -14.01 -34.43 -9.37
CA LYS A 174 -13.90 -33.04 -9.82
C LYS A 174 -13.30 -32.98 -11.23
N LYS A 175 -13.69 -31.99 -12.06
CA LYS A 175 -13.05 -31.76 -13.36
C LYS A 175 -11.66 -31.12 -13.15
N ILE A 176 -10.60 -31.77 -13.62
CA ILE A 176 -9.21 -31.30 -13.42
C ILE A 176 -8.77 -30.26 -14.46
N GLY A 177 -9.40 -30.25 -15.64
CA GLY A 177 -9.00 -29.42 -16.78
C GLY A 177 -8.99 -27.91 -16.53
N TYR A 178 -9.97 -27.41 -15.77
CA TYR A 178 -10.13 -25.99 -15.37
C TYR A 178 -9.37 -25.64 -14.08
N SER A 179 -8.41 -26.48 -13.68
CA SER A 179 -7.71 -26.28 -12.40
C SER A 179 -6.21 -26.46 -12.53
N TYR A 180 -5.68 -26.75 -13.74
CA TYR A 180 -4.25 -26.92 -13.95
C TYR A 180 -3.45 -25.73 -13.41
N ARG A 181 -3.79 -24.52 -13.87
CA ARG A 181 -3.08 -23.31 -13.44
C ARG A 181 -3.29 -23.06 -11.93
N PHE A 182 -4.49 -23.30 -11.40
CA PHE A 182 -4.79 -23.14 -9.97
C PHE A 182 -3.98 -24.12 -9.10
N ILE A 183 -3.78 -25.35 -9.58
CA ILE A 183 -2.95 -26.36 -8.94
C ILE A 183 -1.48 -25.93 -8.97
N VAL A 184 -0.96 -25.54 -10.14
CA VAL A 184 0.41 -25.02 -10.29
C VAL A 184 0.67 -23.87 -9.32
N SER A 185 -0.25 -22.92 -9.28
CA SER A 185 -0.10 -21.70 -8.50
C SER A 185 -0.24 -21.93 -6.99
N LYS A 186 -1.01 -22.92 -6.55
CA LYS A 186 -1.02 -23.35 -5.13
C LYS A 186 0.22 -24.16 -4.76
N LEU A 187 0.62 -25.13 -5.58
CA LEU A 187 1.74 -26.03 -5.28
C LEU A 187 3.07 -25.29 -5.12
N ILE A 188 3.35 -24.29 -5.96
CA ILE A 188 4.57 -23.47 -5.87
C ILE A 188 4.68 -22.68 -4.54
N ARG A 189 3.56 -22.49 -3.83
CA ARG A 189 3.46 -21.81 -2.53
C ARG A 189 3.38 -22.79 -1.34
N MET A 190 3.28 -24.10 -1.58
CA MET A 190 3.12 -25.09 -0.51
C MET A 190 4.44 -25.63 0.03
N PHE A 191 5.52 -25.51 -0.73
CA PHE A 191 6.83 -26.09 -0.39
C PHE A 191 7.93 -25.06 -0.55
N ASP A 192 8.66 -24.81 0.53
CA ASP A 192 9.84 -23.93 0.50
C ASP A 192 11.10 -24.66 0.02
N VAL A 193 11.12 -25.98 0.13
CA VAL A 193 12.25 -26.86 -0.26
C VAL A 193 12.43 -27.02 -1.77
N ASN A 194 11.51 -26.50 -2.58
CA ASN A 194 11.38 -26.77 -4.02
C ASN A 194 12.37 -25.99 -4.91
N ASP A 195 13.53 -25.61 -4.38
CA ASP A 195 14.66 -24.98 -5.10
C ASP A 195 16.01 -25.69 -4.84
N ASN A 196 16.02 -26.69 -3.94
CA ASN A 196 17.21 -27.47 -3.56
C ASN A 196 17.25 -28.81 -4.34
N ASP A 197 17.81 -29.86 -3.73
CA ASP A 197 17.86 -31.24 -4.21
C ASP A 197 16.47 -31.93 -4.31
N PHE A 198 15.36 -31.17 -4.36
CA PHE A 198 14.00 -31.67 -4.49
C PHE A 198 13.22 -30.81 -5.50
N LYS A 199 12.86 -31.40 -6.64
CA LYS A 199 12.21 -30.69 -7.75
C LYS A 199 10.81 -31.24 -8.04
N ILE A 200 9.82 -30.35 -8.10
CA ILE A 200 8.45 -30.70 -8.48
C ILE A 200 8.24 -30.36 -9.96
N HIS A 201 7.87 -31.37 -10.74
CA HIS A 201 7.55 -31.27 -12.15
C HIS A 201 6.07 -31.51 -12.36
N ILE A 202 5.39 -30.68 -13.15
CA ILE A 202 3.95 -30.83 -13.43
C ILE A 202 3.65 -30.61 -14.91
N ARG A 203 2.68 -31.37 -15.45
CA ARG A 203 2.18 -31.20 -16.82
C ARG A 203 0.67 -31.41 -16.92
N LYS A 204 0.07 -30.84 -17.96
CA LYS A 204 -1.30 -31.12 -18.40
C LYS A 204 -1.25 -32.07 -19.59
N ASN A 205 -1.98 -33.18 -19.54
CA ASN A 205 -2.01 -34.21 -20.58
C ASN A 205 -0.59 -34.64 -21.00
N ASP A 206 -0.30 -34.58 -22.31
CA ASP A 206 0.98 -34.95 -22.90
C ASP A 206 1.92 -33.75 -23.13
N GLU A 207 1.63 -32.60 -22.52
CA GLU A 207 2.53 -31.45 -22.56
C GLU A 207 3.89 -31.76 -21.89
N ILE A 208 4.89 -30.93 -22.20
CA ILE A 208 6.20 -30.99 -21.57
C ILE A 208 6.06 -30.66 -20.08
N TYR A 209 6.81 -31.37 -19.24
CA TYR A 209 6.85 -31.07 -17.82
C TYR A 209 7.41 -29.66 -17.57
N LYS A 210 6.63 -28.88 -16.82
CA LYS A 210 7.09 -27.63 -16.22
C LYS A 210 7.67 -27.96 -14.84
N ALA A 211 8.95 -27.63 -14.63
CA ALA A 211 9.52 -27.60 -13.29
C ALA A 211 8.95 -26.38 -12.55
N LEU A 212 8.41 -26.58 -11.36
CA LEU A 212 8.02 -25.51 -10.47
C LEU A 212 9.27 -25.08 -9.71
N THR A 213 9.63 -23.80 -9.76
CA THR A 213 10.75 -23.25 -8.98
C THR A 213 10.29 -22.02 -8.22
N ARG A 214 10.70 -21.85 -6.97
CA ARG A 214 10.28 -20.71 -6.14
C ARG A 214 10.82 -19.41 -6.71
N SER A 215 11.92 -19.45 -7.46
CA SER A 215 12.42 -18.30 -8.23
C SER A 215 11.41 -17.68 -9.20
N GLU A 216 10.38 -18.42 -9.66
CA GLU A 216 9.27 -17.83 -10.45
C GLU A 216 8.43 -16.83 -9.63
N LEU A 217 8.40 -16.95 -8.30
CA LEU A 217 7.76 -16.02 -7.36
C LEU A 217 8.73 -14.87 -7.02
N ASP A 218 9.06 -14.06 -8.01
CA ASP A 218 10.04 -12.96 -7.89
C ASP A 218 9.44 -11.70 -7.23
N TYR A 219 8.95 -11.84 -5.98
CA TYR A 219 8.44 -10.72 -5.20
C TYR A 219 9.53 -9.66 -4.96
N PHE A 220 10.79 -10.09 -4.78
CA PHE A 220 11.91 -9.21 -4.44
C PHE A 220 12.24 -8.19 -5.53
N SER A 221 11.97 -8.49 -6.81
CA SER A 221 12.12 -7.53 -7.90
C SER A 221 11.19 -6.30 -7.79
N ILE A 222 10.06 -6.44 -7.08
CA ILE A 222 9.03 -5.39 -6.98
C ILE A 222 8.82 -4.87 -5.55
N MET A 223 9.55 -5.39 -4.56
CA MET A 223 9.46 -4.94 -3.17
C MET A 223 10.26 -3.66 -2.95
N ASP A 224 9.71 -2.71 -2.20
CA ASP A 224 10.40 -1.50 -1.76
C ASP A 224 10.74 -1.53 -0.27
N THR A 225 9.98 -2.27 0.54
CA THR A 225 10.27 -2.46 1.97
C THR A 225 10.39 -3.94 2.33
N ILE A 226 11.33 -4.30 3.19
CA ILE A 226 11.47 -5.64 3.75
C ILE A 226 12.03 -5.60 5.17
N ILE A 227 11.55 -6.53 5.99
CA ILE A 227 12.23 -6.96 7.21
C ILE A 227 12.53 -8.45 7.13
N ILE A 228 13.74 -8.85 7.49
CA ILE A 228 14.13 -10.26 7.63
C ILE A 228 14.32 -10.63 9.10
N ILE A 229 14.05 -11.89 9.41
CA ILE A 229 14.28 -12.53 10.70
C ILE A 229 15.22 -13.71 10.44
N GLY A 230 16.40 -13.71 11.07
CA GLY A 230 17.47 -14.67 10.80
C GLY A 230 18.40 -14.28 9.64
N GLU A 231 19.66 -14.71 9.70
CA GLU A 231 20.68 -14.39 8.70
C GLU A 231 20.50 -15.16 7.38
N GLU A 232 19.77 -16.28 7.39
CA GLU A 232 19.47 -17.13 6.22
C GLU A 232 18.70 -16.42 5.10
N HIS A 233 18.18 -15.23 5.36
CA HIS A 233 17.42 -14.43 4.41
C HIS A 233 18.15 -13.16 3.96
N LYS A 234 19.42 -12.99 4.34
CA LYS A 234 20.21 -11.80 4.03
C LYS A 234 20.35 -11.55 2.52
N GLU A 235 20.47 -12.61 1.71
CA GLU A 235 20.53 -12.51 0.25
C GLU A 235 19.28 -11.83 -0.34
N LYS A 236 18.12 -11.93 0.32
CA LYS A 236 16.88 -11.26 -0.12
C LYS A 236 16.99 -9.74 -0.01
N LEU A 237 17.75 -9.23 0.98
CA LEU A 237 18.04 -7.80 1.09
C LEU A 237 18.86 -7.32 -0.10
N GLU A 238 19.86 -8.09 -0.54
CA GLU A 238 20.69 -7.76 -1.70
C GLU A 238 19.87 -7.75 -2.99
N LYS A 239 18.99 -8.74 -3.19
CA LYS A 239 18.06 -8.79 -4.33
C LYS A 239 17.20 -7.52 -4.41
N ILE A 240 16.62 -7.08 -3.30
CA ILE A 240 15.82 -5.86 -3.26
C ILE A 240 16.70 -4.63 -3.46
N ASN A 241 17.88 -4.57 -2.85
CA ASN A 241 18.80 -3.45 -3.02
C ASN A 241 19.19 -3.22 -4.50
N ASN A 242 19.29 -4.31 -5.26
CA ASN A 242 19.66 -4.31 -6.68
C ASN A 242 18.46 -4.22 -7.66
N ASN A 243 17.21 -4.22 -7.17
CA ASN A 243 16.04 -4.08 -8.04
C ASN A 243 15.89 -2.66 -8.62
N SER A 244 14.97 -2.48 -9.57
CA SER A 244 14.77 -1.24 -10.34
C SER A 244 14.26 -0.03 -9.54
N ILE A 245 13.83 -0.23 -8.30
CA ILE A 245 13.32 0.84 -7.46
C ILE A 245 14.50 1.72 -7.02
N LEU A 246 14.30 3.03 -6.90
CA LEU A 246 15.36 3.94 -6.46
C LEU A 246 15.72 3.69 -4.99
N LYS A 247 17.02 3.71 -4.66
CA LYS A 247 17.52 3.45 -3.28
C LYS A 247 16.82 4.28 -2.20
N LYS A 248 16.49 5.55 -2.49
CA LYS A 248 15.78 6.45 -1.56
C LYS A 248 14.37 5.99 -1.17
N TYR A 249 13.76 5.11 -1.97
CA TYR A 249 12.45 4.52 -1.69
C TYR A 249 12.55 3.12 -1.07
N LYS A 250 13.77 2.62 -0.80
CA LYS A 250 13.98 1.30 -0.23
C LYS A 250 14.15 1.37 1.28
N VAL A 251 13.46 0.48 1.99
CA VAL A 251 13.65 0.28 3.43
C VAL A 251 13.98 -1.19 3.69
N LEU A 252 15.24 -1.45 3.99
CA LEU A 252 15.78 -2.80 4.19
C LEU A 252 16.23 -2.94 5.64
N LYS A 253 15.61 -3.85 6.39
CA LYS A 253 15.86 -4.02 7.82
C LYS A 253 16.01 -5.49 8.20
N ASN A 254 16.77 -5.76 9.25
CA ASN A 254 16.73 -7.05 9.94
C ASN A 254 15.99 -6.90 11.29
N PHE A 255 15.65 -8.03 11.91
CA PHE A 255 14.92 -8.07 13.18
C PHE A 255 15.66 -7.35 14.33
N ASN A 256 17.00 -7.44 14.37
CA ASN A 256 17.80 -6.76 15.38
C ASN A 256 17.77 -5.24 15.21
N ASP A 257 17.80 -4.73 13.97
CA ASP A 257 17.62 -3.30 13.68
C ASP A 257 16.26 -2.82 14.22
N PHE A 258 15.20 -3.62 14.03
CA PHE A 258 13.88 -3.31 14.56
C PHE A 258 13.88 -3.24 16.09
N LEU A 259 14.53 -4.19 16.78
CA LEU A 259 14.63 -4.17 18.25
C LEU A 259 15.36 -2.91 18.75
N MET A 260 16.44 -2.50 18.06
CA MET A 260 17.19 -1.29 18.37
C MET A 260 16.36 -0.01 18.16
N GLU A 261 15.60 0.07 17.07
CA GLU A 261 14.71 1.21 16.78
C GLU A 261 13.46 1.25 17.67
N ARG A 262 13.05 0.09 18.20
CA ARG A 262 11.84 -0.07 19.02
C ARG A 262 12.16 -0.79 20.34
N PRO A 263 12.93 -0.16 21.25
CA PRO A 263 13.30 -0.79 22.53
C PRO A 263 12.08 -1.05 23.44
N ARG A 264 10.96 -0.34 23.22
CA ARG A 264 9.69 -0.54 23.93
C ARG A 264 8.78 -1.60 23.27
N SER A 265 9.27 -2.35 22.28
CA SER A 265 8.50 -3.37 21.56
C SER A 265 8.08 -4.55 22.45
N LYS A 266 8.83 -4.80 23.54
CA LYS A 266 8.73 -5.99 24.41
C LYS A 266 8.98 -7.31 23.67
N LEU A 267 9.72 -7.26 22.57
CA LEU A 267 10.21 -8.46 21.87
C LEU A 267 11.65 -8.74 22.31
N GLU A 268 11.98 -10.02 22.35
CA GLU A 268 13.32 -10.51 22.71
C GLU A 268 14.10 -10.90 21.45
N PRO A 269 15.44 -10.82 21.47
CA PRO A 269 16.26 -11.38 20.41
C PRO A 269 16.07 -12.90 20.34
N MET A 270 16.15 -13.45 19.12
CA MET A 270 16.02 -14.89 18.87
C MET A 270 17.38 -15.60 19.04
N PRO A 271 17.42 -16.85 19.52
CA PRO A 271 16.30 -17.60 20.12
C PRO A 271 16.02 -17.18 21.57
N TYR A 272 14.80 -17.42 22.06
CA TYR A 272 14.44 -17.26 23.48
C TYR A 272 13.54 -18.39 23.97
N ASN A 273 13.38 -18.53 25.29
CA ASN A 273 12.64 -19.66 25.88
C ASN A 273 11.15 -19.35 26.06
N ILE A 274 10.30 -20.33 25.78
CA ILE A 274 8.85 -20.28 26.04
C ILE A 274 8.39 -21.54 26.78
N THR A 275 7.28 -21.43 27.50
CA THR A 275 6.62 -22.57 28.17
C THR A 275 5.51 -23.10 27.29
N VAL A 276 5.49 -24.42 27.07
CA VAL A 276 4.55 -25.11 26.17
C VAL A 276 4.19 -26.49 26.74
N GLU A 277 3.08 -27.08 26.29
CA GLU A 277 2.71 -28.46 26.67
C GLU A 277 3.49 -29.50 25.83
N ASP A 278 4.03 -30.50 26.51
CA ASP A 278 4.60 -31.70 25.89
C ASP A 278 3.49 -32.67 25.40
N ILE A 279 3.89 -33.83 24.84
CA ILE A 279 2.93 -34.85 24.39
C ILE A 279 2.07 -35.46 25.52
N ASN A 280 2.49 -35.34 26.78
CA ASN A 280 1.78 -35.82 27.96
C ASN A 280 0.88 -34.74 28.60
N GLY A 281 0.94 -33.51 28.09
CA GLY A 281 0.23 -32.35 28.64
C GLY A 281 0.96 -31.67 29.81
N GLU A 282 2.23 -32.00 30.04
CA GLU A 282 3.05 -31.32 31.04
C GLU A 282 3.70 -30.05 30.46
N ASN A 283 3.75 -28.99 31.27
CA ASN A 283 4.39 -27.75 30.86
C ASN A 283 5.92 -27.90 30.87
N ILE A 284 6.54 -27.78 29.70
CA ILE A 284 7.99 -27.79 29.53
C ILE A 284 8.49 -26.47 28.95
N THR A 285 9.74 -26.13 29.23
CA THR A 285 10.42 -24.99 28.60
C THR A 285 11.13 -25.46 27.34
N THR A 286 10.92 -24.76 26.22
CA THR A 286 11.58 -25.02 24.95
C THR A 286 12.13 -23.74 24.33
N SER A 287 13.15 -23.88 23.48
CA SER A 287 13.72 -22.79 22.71
C SER A 287 12.80 -22.43 21.54
N PHE A 288 12.30 -21.21 21.52
CA PHE A 288 11.53 -20.63 20.42
C PHE A 288 12.46 -19.92 19.44
N THR A 289 12.30 -20.24 18.16
CA THR A 289 12.97 -19.57 17.06
C THR A 289 11.95 -19.30 15.96
N LEU A 290 11.96 -18.07 15.46
CA LEU A 290 11.18 -17.64 14.32
C LEU A 290 12.17 -17.11 13.30
N ASN A 291 12.12 -17.64 12.08
CA ASN A 291 12.83 -17.08 10.94
C ASN A 291 11.82 -16.60 9.89
N GLY A 292 12.27 -15.86 8.90
CA GLY A 292 11.41 -15.46 7.79
C GLY A 292 11.62 -14.05 7.31
N TRP A 293 10.67 -13.58 6.53
CA TRP A 293 10.69 -12.25 5.97
C TRP A 293 9.28 -11.76 5.72
N MET A 294 9.10 -10.45 5.76
CA MET A 294 7.87 -9.81 5.28
C MET A 294 8.19 -8.42 4.75
N GLY A 295 7.36 -7.90 3.89
CA GLY A 295 7.56 -6.58 3.32
C GLY A 295 6.37 -6.11 2.50
N THR A 296 6.57 -5.02 1.78
CA THR A 296 5.54 -4.46 0.90
C THR A 296 6.06 -4.34 -0.52
N VAL A 297 5.14 -4.53 -1.46
CA VAL A 297 5.40 -4.30 -2.88
C VAL A 297 5.26 -2.82 -3.18
N ASP A 298 6.02 -2.36 -4.18
CA ASP A 298 6.04 -0.97 -4.59
C ASP A 298 4.64 -0.50 -5.01
N THR A 299 4.07 -1.16 -6.02
CA THR A 299 2.76 -0.81 -6.58
C THR A 299 1.94 -2.06 -6.92
N LEU A 300 0.60 -1.93 -6.85
CA LEU A 300 -0.32 -2.99 -7.24
C LEU A 300 -0.15 -3.42 -8.72
N PRO A 301 0.02 -2.51 -9.70
CA PRO A 301 0.30 -2.91 -11.08
C PRO A 301 1.55 -3.80 -11.20
N SER A 302 2.61 -3.53 -10.43
CA SER A 302 3.81 -4.38 -10.44
C SER A 302 3.52 -5.80 -9.94
N LEU A 303 2.67 -5.93 -8.91
CA LEU A 303 2.23 -7.24 -8.40
C LEU A 303 1.39 -7.99 -9.43
N ARG A 304 0.42 -7.31 -10.07
CA ARG A 304 -0.41 -7.91 -11.12
C ARG A 304 0.41 -8.40 -12.32
N LYS A 305 1.48 -7.70 -12.70
CA LYS A 305 2.39 -8.15 -13.76
C LYS A 305 3.14 -9.45 -13.42
N LEU A 306 3.41 -9.72 -12.14
CA LEU A 306 3.94 -11.03 -11.73
C LEU A 306 2.88 -12.12 -11.87
N GLU A 307 1.63 -11.81 -11.55
CA GLU A 307 0.48 -12.72 -11.71
C GLU A 307 0.22 -13.05 -13.19
N GLU A 308 0.39 -12.08 -14.09
CA GLU A 308 0.27 -12.26 -15.55
C GLU A 308 1.23 -13.31 -16.12
N LYS A 309 2.41 -13.53 -15.51
CA LYS A 309 3.32 -14.62 -15.92
C LYS A 309 2.70 -16.02 -15.76
N PHE A 310 1.66 -16.14 -14.95
CA PHE A 310 0.91 -17.37 -14.75
C PHE A 310 -0.39 -17.43 -15.57
N VAL A 311 -0.74 -16.36 -16.29
CA VAL A 311 -1.86 -16.28 -17.24
C VAL A 311 -1.33 -16.63 -18.63
N GLY A 312 -1.98 -17.58 -19.32
CA GLY A 312 -1.54 -17.99 -20.65
C GLY A 312 -1.85 -16.96 -21.73
N VAL A 313 -1.15 -17.07 -22.86
CA VAL A 313 -1.29 -16.18 -24.04
C VAL A 313 -2.65 -16.34 -24.74
N ASP A 314 -3.33 -17.46 -24.53
CA ASP A 314 -4.62 -17.75 -25.15
C ASP A 314 -5.77 -17.29 -24.24
N GLY A 315 -6.39 -16.16 -24.59
CA GLY A 315 -7.57 -15.58 -23.93
C GLY A 315 -8.86 -16.40 -24.03
N LEU A 316 -8.76 -17.74 -24.01
CA LEU A 316 -9.87 -18.70 -24.09
C LEU A 316 -10.10 -19.50 -22.80
N ASP A 317 -9.33 -19.26 -21.74
CA ASP A 317 -9.57 -19.90 -20.44
C ASP A 317 -10.12 -18.89 -19.42
N GLU A 318 -11.32 -19.17 -18.90
CA GLU A 318 -11.96 -18.43 -17.79
C GLU A 318 -11.23 -18.60 -16.43
N ASP A 319 -10.10 -19.31 -16.39
CA ASP A 319 -9.27 -19.54 -15.21
C ASP A 319 -8.44 -18.29 -14.85
N ILE A 320 -9.10 -17.18 -14.55
CA ILE A 320 -8.47 -16.00 -13.95
C ILE A 320 -8.04 -16.40 -12.53
N ILE A 321 -6.78 -16.77 -12.39
CA ILE A 321 -6.15 -16.97 -11.08
C ILE A 321 -5.92 -15.59 -10.48
N THR A 322 -6.91 -15.12 -9.73
CA THR A 322 -6.72 -14.03 -8.78
C THR A 322 -6.09 -14.62 -7.52
N ILE A 323 -4.79 -14.94 -7.58
CA ILE A 323 -4.05 -15.07 -6.32
C ILE A 323 -3.76 -13.67 -5.85
N ASN A 324 -4.58 -13.18 -4.92
CA ASN A 324 -4.20 -12.02 -4.13
C ASN A 324 -3.08 -12.44 -3.18
N ASP A 325 -1.82 -12.27 -3.61
CA ASP A 325 -0.63 -12.60 -2.80
C ASP A 325 -0.41 -11.64 -1.61
N ASN A 326 -1.38 -10.77 -1.31
CA ASN A 326 -1.40 -9.95 -0.10
C ASN A 326 -1.65 -10.81 1.15
N ARG A 327 -0.61 -11.51 1.63
CA ARG A 327 -0.68 -12.46 2.73
C ARG A 327 0.63 -12.58 3.49
N ILE A 328 0.54 -13.18 4.69
CA ILE A 328 1.71 -13.68 5.40
C ILE A 328 1.49 -15.17 5.67
N SER A 329 2.37 -16.02 5.15
CA SER A 329 2.26 -17.47 5.25
C SER A 329 3.15 -18.03 6.37
N LEU A 330 2.68 -19.08 7.04
CA LEU A 330 3.45 -19.82 8.04
C LEU A 330 3.90 -21.16 7.47
N TYR A 331 5.20 -21.40 7.50
CA TYR A 331 5.84 -22.65 7.12
C TYR A 331 6.44 -23.33 8.34
N SER A 332 6.45 -24.65 8.32
CA SER A 332 7.14 -25.49 9.30
C SER A 332 7.75 -26.69 8.58
N ARG A 333 9.03 -26.97 8.83
CA ARG A 333 9.83 -28.00 8.15
C ARG A 333 9.73 -27.92 6.62
N GLY A 334 9.71 -26.70 6.08
CA GLY A 334 9.66 -26.45 4.63
C GLY A 334 8.31 -26.70 3.95
N LYS A 335 7.25 -27.00 4.71
CA LYS A 335 5.87 -27.15 4.21
C LYS A 335 4.98 -26.03 4.75
N LEU A 336 4.05 -25.57 3.92
CA LEU A 336 3.03 -24.59 4.32
C LEU A 336 2.09 -25.21 5.36
N GLY A 337 2.03 -24.62 6.55
CA GLY A 337 1.10 -24.98 7.61
C GLY A 337 -0.15 -24.11 7.64
N GLU A 338 0.04 -22.79 7.51
CA GLU A 338 -1.07 -21.83 7.43
C GLU A 338 -0.87 -20.86 6.27
N TYR A 339 -1.89 -20.74 5.42
CA TYR A 339 -1.78 -19.98 4.18
C TYR A 339 -1.70 -18.47 4.41
N ASP A 340 -2.55 -17.92 5.26
CA ASP A 340 -2.61 -16.48 5.51
C ASP A 340 -2.95 -16.16 6.97
N ILE A 341 -2.00 -15.55 7.68
CA ILE A 341 -2.21 -14.95 8.99
C ILE A 341 -2.42 -13.43 8.92
N LEU A 342 -2.23 -12.78 7.76
CA LEU A 342 -2.37 -11.33 7.61
C LEU A 342 -3.77 -10.88 7.99
N SER A 343 -4.80 -11.61 7.53
CA SER A 343 -6.20 -11.38 7.87
C SER A 343 -6.48 -11.39 9.39
N LYS A 344 -5.67 -12.10 10.18
CA LYS A 344 -5.82 -12.20 11.65
C LYS A 344 -5.06 -11.09 12.40
N ILE A 345 -3.99 -10.56 11.82
CA ILE A 345 -3.11 -9.59 12.50
C ILE A 345 -3.28 -8.16 12.01
N LYS A 346 -3.91 -7.95 10.85
CA LYS A 346 -4.14 -6.63 10.26
C LYS A 346 -5.09 -5.83 11.14
N SER A 347 -4.68 -4.61 11.52
CA SER A 347 -5.55 -3.63 12.18
C SER A 347 -6.41 -2.88 11.15
N ASN A 348 -7.57 -2.36 11.57
CA ASN A 348 -8.50 -1.52 10.77
C ASN A 348 -7.90 -0.18 10.27
N SER A 349 -6.58 -0.03 10.24
CA SER A 349 -5.90 1.13 9.69
C SER A 349 -6.04 1.14 8.17
N ASN A 350 -6.72 2.16 7.64
CA ASN A 350 -6.92 2.44 6.21
C ASN A 350 -5.61 2.72 5.47
N TYR A 351 -4.87 1.66 5.08
CA TYR A 351 -3.74 1.78 4.16
C TYR A 351 -3.76 0.68 3.10
N GLU A 352 -3.60 1.09 1.84
CA GLU A 352 -3.53 0.27 0.62
C GLU A 352 -2.18 -0.48 0.47
N ALA A 353 -1.54 -0.86 1.58
CA ALA A 353 -0.27 -1.59 1.53
C ALA A 353 -0.52 -3.06 1.18
N TYR A 354 0.10 -3.52 0.09
CA TYR A 354 0.14 -4.92 -0.32
C TYR A 354 1.34 -5.58 0.35
N VAL A 355 1.06 -6.43 1.34
CA VAL A 355 2.04 -7.06 2.21
C VAL A 355 2.22 -8.50 1.77
N ILE A 356 3.48 -8.92 1.62
CA ILE A 356 3.84 -10.31 1.34
C ILE A 356 4.86 -10.73 2.39
N GLY A 357 4.68 -11.91 2.97
CA GLY A 357 5.64 -12.47 3.90
C GLY A 357 5.54 -13.98 4.05
N GLU A 358 6.65 -14.57 4.47
CA GLU A 358 6.77 -15.98 4.77
C GLU A 358 7.58 -16.13 6.05
N LEU A 359 6.97 -16.77 7.05
CA LEU A 359 7.58 -17.01 8.35
C LEU A 359 7.75 -18.51 8.57
N PHE A 360 8.88 -18.90 9.14
CA PHE A 360 9.29 -20.29 9.35
C PHE A 360 9.38 -20.57 10.85
N VAL A 361 8.59 -21.55 11.31
CA VAL A 361 8.41 -21.87 12.74
C VAL A 361 8.46 -23.39 12.94
N ASP A 362 9.66 -23.96 12.95
CA ASP A 362 9.85 -25.42 13.02
C ASP A 362 9.39 -26.03 14.35
N VAL A 363 9.37 -25.25 15.43
CA VAL A 363 8.90 -25.71 16.76
C VAL A 363 7.41 -26.05 16.81
N PHE A 364 6.62 -25.61 15.81
CA PHE A 364 5.22 -26.03 15.68
C PHE A 364 5.09 -27.52 15.37
N GLU A 365 6.09 -28.08 14.69
CA GLU A 365 6.16 -29.48 14.29
C GLU A 365 7.17 -30.29 15.12
N ASP A 366 7.55 -29.79 16.31
CA ASP A 366 8.33 -30.58 17.28
C ASP A 366 7.48 -31.75 17.79
N GLU A 367 8.12 -32.90 17.90
CA GLU A 367 7.51 -34.18 18.18
C GLU A 367 7.42 -34.48 19.67
N LYS A 368 8.28 -33.81 20.45
CA LYS A 368 8.22 -33.83 21.92
C LYS A 368 7.09 -32.97 22.45
N LEU A 369 6.55 -32.09 21.62
CA LEU A 369 5.48 -31.15 21.97
C LEU A 369 4.11 -31.64 21.52
N LYS A 370 3.07 -31.17 22.21
CA LYS A 370 1.69 -31.38 21.80
C LYS A 370 1.45 -30.94 20.35
N ASP A 371 0.66 -31.73 19.61
CA ASP A 371 0.29 -31.40 18.23
C ASP A 371 -0.71 -30.25 18.24
N MET A 372 -0.31 -29.10 17.70
CA MET A 372 -1.14 -27.89 17.60
C MET A 372 -1.79 -27.73 16.23
N ALA A 373 -1.59 -28.66 15.28
CA ALA A 373 -2.24 -28.58 13.98
C ALA A 373 -3.75 -28.85 14.11
N ILE A 374 -4.59 -27.97 13.54
CA ILE A 374 -6.04 -28.15 13.55
C ILE A 374 -6.47 -29.37 12.71
N SER A 375 -7.72 -29.83 12.88
CA SER A 375 -8.23 -31.09 12.28
C SER A 375 -8.08 -31.19 10.76
N ASN A 376 -8.25 -30.08 10.03
CA ASN A 376 -8.09 -30.01 8.57
C ASN A 376 -6.64 -29.77 8.11
N ARG A 377 -5.68 -29.65 9.06
CA ARG A 377 -4.26 -29.35 8.85
C ARG A 377 -3.98 -28.11 7.99
N ARG A 378 -4.84 -27.08 8.07
CA ARG A 378 -4.71 -25.80 7.38
C ARG A 378 -4.57 -24.62 8.35
N GLY A 379 -3.82 -24.83 9.42
CA GLY A 379 -3.60 -23.84 10.46
C GLY A 379 -3.24 -24.50 11.77
N TYR A 380 -3.15 -23.68 12.79
CA TYR A 380 -2.73 -24.10 14.13
C TYR A 380 -3.70 -23.61 15.20
N GLU A 381 -3.66 -24.25 16.37
CA GLU A 381 -4.44 -23.87 17.54
C GLU A 381 -4.01 -22.48 18.03
N GLU A 382 -4.94 -21.53 17.97
CA GLU A 382 -4.63 -20.11 18.22
C GLU A 382 -4.33 -19.80 19.70
N SER A 383 -4.76 -20.67 20.61
CA SER A 383 -4.49 -20.58 22.05
C SER A 383 -3.11 -21.09 22.44
N ASP A 384 -2.40 -21.80 21.57
CA ASP A 384 -1.06 -22.33 21.86
C ASP A 384 -0.03 -21.20 22.01
N THR A 385 0.84 -21.29 23.02
CA THR A 385 1.86 -20.29 23.31
C THR A 385 2.80 -20.04 22.13
N ARG A 386 3.14 -21.07 21.34
CA ARG A 386 3.97 -20.95 20.15
C ARG A 386 3.29 -20.09 19.08
N TYR A 387 2.00 -20.28 18.88
CA TYR A 387 1.21 -19.50 17.93
C TYR A 387 1.05 -18.06 18.38
N THR A 388 0.68 -17.85 19.65
CA THR A 388 0.48 -16.51 20.20
C THR A 388 1.76 -15.67 20.14
N GLU A 389 2.93 -16.24 20.44
CA GLU A 389 4.22 -15.55 20.29
C GLU A 389 4.55 -15.24 18.82
N THR A 390 4.31 -16.18 17.89
CA THR A 390 4.47 -15.94 16.45
C THR A 390 3.61 -14.77 15.96
N ILE A 391 2.32 -14.76 16.33
CA ILE A 391 1.38 -13.71 15.97
C ILE A 391 1.77 -12.36 16.59
N LYS A 392 2.20 -12.35 17.85
CA LYS A 392 2.69 -11.15 18.54
C LYS A 392 3.86 -10.53 17.79
N ILE A 393 4.86 -11.33 17.38
CA ILE A 393 6.01 -10.83 16.61
C ILE A 393 5.54 -10.34 15.24
N ALA A 394 4.82 -11.16 14.48
CA ALA A 394 4.34 -10.83 13.14
C ALA A 394 3.54 -9.51 13.12
N LYS A 395 2.66 -9.30 14.11
CA LYS A 395 1.86 -8.07 14.25
C LYS A 395 2.71 -6.83 14.50
N LYS A 396 3.76 -6.93 15.33
CA LYS A 396 4.68 -5.83 15.60
C LYS A 396 5.50 -5.46 14.36
N LEU A 397 6.00 -6.47 13.65
CA LEU A 397 6.78 -6.27 12.42
C LEU A 397 5.92 -5.70 11.30
N LEU A 398 4.68 -6.19 11.16
CA LEU A 398 3.70 -5.66 10.21
C LEU A 398 3.45 -4.17 10.44
N GLY A 399 3.17 -3.77 11.69
CA GLY A 399 2.95 -2.36 12.02
C GLY A 399 4.17 -1.48 11.72
N TYR A 400 5.37 -2.00 11.93
CA TYR A 400 6.62 -1.31 11.59
C TYR A 400 6.77 -1.13 10.08
N ILE A 401 6.61 -2.19 9.30
CA ILE A 401 6.73 -2.14 7.85
C ILE A 401 5.69 -1.24 7.22
N ILE A 402 4.44 -1.29 7.67
CA ILE A 402 3.38 -0.40 7.17
C ILE A 402 3.74 1.06 7.44
N SER A 403 4.27 1.37 8.63
CA SER A 403 4.78 2.72 8.95
C SER A 403 5.89 3.14 7.98
N LYS A 404 6.83 2.24 7.66
CA LYS A 404 7.92 2.52 6.71
C LYS A 404 7.43 2.69 5.29
N LYS A 405 6.44 1.91 4.85
CA LYS A 405 5.78 2.10 3.55
C LYS A 405 5.08 3.45 3.46
N ALA A 406 4.42 3.90 4.53
CA ALA A 406 3.80 5.23 4.56
C ALA A 406 4.84 6.36 4.43
N GLU A 407 6.01 6.23 5.06
CA GLU A 407 7.15 7.15 4.88
C GLU A 407 7.61 7.17 3.41
N VAL A 408 7.78 6.01 2.79
CA VAL A 408 8.18 5.88 1.36
C VAL A 408 7.15 6.52 0.43
N LEU A 409 5.86 6.25 0.63
CA LEU A 409 4.78 6.83 -0.19
C LEU A 409 4.74 8.36 -0.06
N LYS A 410 5.00 8.89 1.15
CA LYS A 410 5.11 10.34 1.37
C LYS A 410 6.29 10.93 0.59
N LEU A 411 7.45 10.29 0.60
CA LEU A 411 8.63 10.72 -0.16
C LEU A 411 8.38 10.68 -1.67
N LYS A 412 7.82 9.58 -2.20
CA LYS A 412 7.47 9.47 -3.63
C LYS A 412 6.55 10.59 -4.08
N LYS A 413 5.51 10.87 -3.28
CA LYS A 413 4.58 11.96 -3.57
C LYS A 413 5.27 13.33 -3.63
N GLN A 414 6.22 13.59 -2.73
CA GLN A 414 7.01 14.83 -2.73
C GLN A 414 7.92 14.93 -3.96
N ASP A 415 8.56 13.84 -4.35
CA ASP A 415 9.42 13.78 -5.53
C ASP A 415 8.63 13.92 -6.84
N ASP A 416 7.45 13.31 -6.93
CA ASP A 416 6.56 13.43 -8.09
C ASP A 416 6.05 14.87 -8.25
N GLU A 417 5.65 15.52 -7.14
CA GLU A 417 5.30 16.96 -7.11
C GLU A 417 6.47 17.83 -7.62
N GLN A 418 7.70 17.56 -7.18
CA GLN A 418 8.89 18.30 -7.62
C GLN A 418 9.23 18.07 -9.10
N ALA A 419 9.10 16.83 -9.57
CA ALA A 419 9.38 16.49 -10.97
C ALA A 419 8.34 17.12 -11.92
N GLU A 420 7.06 17.10 -11.56
CA GLU A 420 5.98 17.76 -12.30
C GLU A 420 6.21 19.28 -12.34
N ALA A 421 6.55 19.89 -11.19
CA ALA A 421 6.90 21.30 -11.09
C ALA A 421 8.06 21.69 -12.01
N LYS A 422 9.12 20.88 -12.05
CA LYS A 422 10.28 21.11 -12.91
C LYS A 422 9.95 20.97 -14.41
N LYS A 423 9.12 19.98 -14.79
CA LYS A 423 8.62 19.87 -16.17
C LYS A 423 7.79 21.08 -16.59
N ILE A 424 6.95 21.60 -15.69
CA ILE A 424 6.15 22.81 -15.92
C ILE A 424 7.07 24.03 -16.06
N GLU A 425 8.10 24.15 -15.22
CA GLU A 425 9.11 25.21 -15.28
C GLU A 425 9.87 25.18 -16.63
N GLU A 426 10.38 24.02 -17.03
CA GLU A 426 11.07 23.83 -18.31
C GLU A 426 10.16 24.18 -19.50
N LYS A 427 8.89 23.77 -19.44
CA LYS A 427 7.87 24.11 -20.45
C LYS A 427 7.57 25.61 -20.49
N PHE A 428 7.44 26.25 -19.34
CA PHE A 428 7.12 27.68 -19.26
C PHE A 428 8.28 28.56 -19.75
N ILE A 429 9.52 28.23 -19.37
CA ILE A 429 10.72 28.96 -19.77
C ILE A 429 11.01 28.82 -21.26
N ASN A 430 10.75 27.64 -21.84
CA ASN A 430 11.14 27.33 -23.21
C ASN A 430 10.02 27.50 -24.24
N GLU A 431 8.75 27.35 -23.87
CA GLU A 431 7.63 27.32 -24.84
C GLU A 431 6.72 28.55 -24.81
N THR A 432 6.83 29.46 -23.83
CA THR A 432 5.93 30.62 -23.73
C THR A 432 6.62 31.93 -24.09
N GLU A 433 5.97 32.73 -24.93
CA GLU A 433 6.38 34.10 -25.26
C GLU A 433 6.52 34.97 -23.99
N THR A 434 5.74 34.66 -22.96
CA THR A 434 5.79 35.23 -21.60
C THR A 434 7.11 34.95 -20.86
N GLY A 435 7.68 33.74 -20.96
CA GLY A 435 8.96 33.38 -20.33
C GLY A 435 10.14 34.14 -20.92
N ARG A 436 10.08 34.42 -22.24
CA ARG A 436 11.07 35.25 -22.94
C ARG A 436 10.98 36.72 -22.54
N ILE A 437 9.76 37.27 -22.46
CA ILE A 437 9.49 38.65 -22.04
C ILE A 437 9.89 38.90 -20.58
N LEU A 438 9.67 37.94 -19.67
CA LEU A 438 10.07 38.04 -18.27
C LEU A 438 11.59 38.06 -18.07
N LYS A 439 12.34 37.28 -18.86
CA LYS A 439 13.82 37.30 -18.85
C LYS A 439 14.38 38.61 -19.42
N GLU A 440 13.74 39.18 -20.43
CA GLU A 440 14.20 40.41 -21.11
C GLU A 440 13.85 41.70 -20.37
N LYS A 441 12.76 41.75 -19.58
CA LYS A 441 12.24 43.00 -18.98
C LYS A 441 12.48 43.22 -17.47
N LEU A 442 12.95 42.22 -16.72
CA LEU A 442 13.15 42.34 -15.26
C LEU A 442 14.64 42.37 -14.89
N ASN A 443 15.04 43.41 -14.14
CA ASN A 443 16.41 43.56 -13.60
C ASN A 443 16.59 42.77 -12.28
N GLU A 444 17.83 42.62 -11.80
CA GLU A 444 18.13 41.80 -10.60
C GLU A 444 17.43 42.29 -9.33
N GLN A 445 17.28 43.59 -9.13
CA GLN A 445 16.56 44.15 -7.99
C GLN A 445 15.05 43.87 -8.05
N ASP A 446 14.43 43.97 -9.22
CA ASP A 446 13.02 43.60 -9.41
C ASP A 446 12.83 42.09 -9.17
N ARG A 447 13.84 41.25 -9.47
CA ARG A 447 13.84 39.80 -9.16
C ARG A 447 13.99 39.52 -7.66
N GLU A 448 14.84 40.26 -6.94
CA GLU A 448 15.03 40.11 -5.50
C GLU A 448 13.84 40.62 -4.67
N ILE A 449 13.22 41.74 -5.08
CA ILE A 449 12.00 42.26 -4.45
C ILE A 449 10.86 41.26 -4.62
N ILE A 450 10.66 40.77 -5.86
CA ILE A 450 9.68 39.72 -6.17
C ILE A 450 9.98 38.47 -5.34
N GLN A 451 11.23 38.00 -5.26
CA GLN A 451 11.61 36.84 -4.45
C GLN A 451 11.35 37.03 -2.96
N SER A 452 11.58 38.23 -2.41
CA SER A 452 11.43 38.53 -0.98
C SER A 452 9.97 38.67 -0.52
N GLU A 453 9.12 39.34 -1.31
CA GLU A 453 7.67 39.44 -1.06
C GLU A 453 6.99 38.08 -1.27
N ASN A 454 7.44 37.32 -2.28
CA ASN A 454 7.03 35.95 -2.53
C ASN A 454 7.44 35.01 -1.38
N LEU A 455 8.67 35.12 -0.84
CA LEU A 455 9.16 34.24 0.24
C LEU A 455 8.35 34.34 1.54
N GLN A 456 7.74 35.49 1.82
CA GLN A 456 6.93 35.72 3.02
C GLN A 456 5.50 35.21 2.83
N PHE A 457 4.94 35.42 1.64
CA PHE A 457 3.72 34.73 1.17
C PHE A 457 3.91 33.22 1.24
N VAL A 458 5.16 32.73 1.13
CA VAL A 458 5.65 31.34 1.15
C VAL A 458 5.92 30.73 2.54
N ARG A 459 5.46 31.29 3.68
CA ARG A 459 5.71 30.68 5.02
C ARG A 459 4.62 30.02 5.92
N ALA A 460 3.33 30.17 5.71
CA ALA A 460 2.26 29.39 6.38
C ALA A 460 1.11 28.61 5.63
N THR A 461 1.38 27.79 4.61
CA THR A 461 0.39 26.93 3.92
C THR A 461 0.84 25.46 3.90
N GLN A 462 1.83 25.07 4.71
CA GLN A 462 2.20 23.63 4.83
C GLN A 462 1.21 22.80 5.61
N LEU A 463 0.14 23.38 6.14
CA LEU A 463 -0.81 22.66 6.97
C LEU A 463 -2.09 22.33 6.19
N SER A 464 -2.21 21.02 5.94
CA SER A 464 -3.39 20.23 5.56
C SER A 464 -3.85 20.21 4.08
N ARG A 465 -3.82 19.00 3.53
CA ARG A 465 -4.50 18.57 2.29
C ARG A 465 -5.85 17.97 2.68
N SER A 466 -6.95 18.71 2.46
CA SER A 466 -8.31 18.20 2.12
C SER A 466 -9.46 19.16 2.46
N THR A 467 -9.22 20.37 2.95
CA THR A 467 -10.30 21.30 3.36
C THR A 467 -10.49 22.43 2.36
N LYS A 468 -11.74 22.84 2.12
CA LYS A 468 -12.04 24.09 1.41
C LYS A 468 -11.37 25.26 2.15
N LYS A 469 -10.79 26.21 1.43
CA LYS A 469 -10.02 27.33 2.01
C LYS A 469 -10.49 28.68 1.50
N ILE A 470 -10.19 29.73 2.25
CA ILE A 470 -10.42 31.13 1.91
C ILE A 470 -9.06 31.81 1.69
N PHE A 471 -8.86 32.43 0.54
CA PHE A 471 -7.69 33.26 0.25
C PHE A 471 -8.06 34.74 0.27
N ILE A 472 -7.35 35.56 1.05
CA ILE A 472 -7.58 37.01 1.15
C ILE A 472 -6.51 37.76 0.36
N SER A 473 -6.85 38.17 -0.86
CA SER A 473 -6.00 38.95 -1.76
C SER A 473 -6.09 40.44 -1.40
N HIS A 474 -4.95 41.06 -1.11
CA HIS A 474 -4.89 42.44 -0.63
C HIS A 474 -3.50 43.06 -0.87
N LYS A 475 -3.41 44.39 -0.80
CA LYS A 475 -2.13 45.11 -0.71
C LYS A 475 -1.73 45.24 0.76
N VAL A 476 -0.43 45.16 1.06
CA VAL A 476 0.12 45.21 2.43
C VAL A 476 -0.34 46.46 3.21
N SER A 477 -0.47 47.63 2.57
CA SER A 477 -1.00 48.85 3.20
C SER A 477 -2.43 48.69 3.74
N HIS A 478 -3.18 47.73 3.21
CA HIS A 478 -4.55 47.41 3.57
C HIS A 478 -4.67 46.11 4.38
N GLN A 479 -3.59 45.62 4.98
CA GLN A 479 -3.60 44.40 5.80
C GLN A 479 -4.60 44.46 6.97
N LEU A 480 -4.91 45.66 7.48
CA LEU A 480 -5.85 45.85 8.59
C LEU A 480 -7.22 45.21 8.30
N TYR A 481 -7.72 45.37 7.09
CA TYR A 481 -9.02 44.86 6.67
C TYR A 481 -9.04 43.32 6.55
N GLY A 482 -7.94 42.72 6.09
CA GLY A 482 -7.80 41.26 6.08
C GLY A 482 -7.69 40.68 7.49
N ARG A 483 -6.98 41.36 8.39
CA ARG A 483 -6.92 40.98 9.81
C ARG A 483 -8.28 41.08 10.50
N PHE A 484 -9.08 42.09 10.17
CA PHE A 484 -10.46 42.19 10.65
C PHE A 484 -11.28 40.96 10.26
N ILE A 485 -11.21 40.53 8.98
CA ILE A 485 -11.87 39.30 8.50
C ILE A 485 -11.44 38.08 9.32
N ILE A 486 -10.13 37.92 9.52
CA ILE A 486 -9.58 36.79 10.28
C ILE A 486 -10.04 36.81 11.73
N SER A 487 -10.02 37.97 12.39
CA SER A 487 -10.46 38.10 13.79
C SER A 487 -11.93 37.73 13.98
N VAL A 488 -12.80 38.08 13.03
CA VAL A 488 -14.22 37.65 13.06
C VAL A 488 -14.32 36.12 12.91
N LEU A 489 -13.56 35.53 11.99
CA LEU A 489 -13.56 34.08 11.76
C LEU A 489 -13.04 33.31 12.99
N GLU A 490 -11.94 33.76 13.60
CA GLU A 490 -11.37 33.16 14.81
C GLU A 490 -12.34 33.26 15.99
N ASP A 491 -12.97 34.43 16.21
CA ASP A 491 -13.95 34.60 17.30
C ASP A 491 -15.22 33.76 17.09
N TYR A 492 -15.64 33.59 15.83
CA TYR A 492 -16.75 32.69 15.50
C TYR A 492 -16.41 31.20 15.76
N GLY A 493 -15.12 30.85 15.80
CA GLY A 493 -14.63 29.50 16.05
C GLY A 493 -14.14 28.75 14.80
N VAL A 494 -13.82 29.47 13.72
CA VAL A 494 -13.13 28.90 12.55
C VAL A 494 -11.64 28.76 12.87
N ASN A 495 -11.05 27.61 12.51
CA ASN A 495 -9.60 27.41 12.59
C ASN A 495 -8.89 28.14 11.44
N ALA A 496 -8.67 29.45 11.60
CA ALA A 496 -8.08 30.30 10.58
C ALA A 496 -6.70 29.82 10.11
N GLU A 497 -5.89 29.21 10.98
CA GLU A 497 -4.57 28.67 10.64
C GLU A 497 -4.64 27.54 9.60
N GLU A 498 -5.72 26.76 9.62
CA GLU A 498 -5.90 25.66 8.66
C GLU A 498 -6.71 26.07 7.43
N SER A 499 -7.59 27.07 7.56
CA SER A 499 -8.62 27.39 6.56
C SER A 499 -8.42 28.71 5.82
N VAL A 500 -7.58 29.64 6.30
CA VAL A 500 -7.38 30.96 5.70
C VAL A 500 -5.93 31.12 5.21
N ILE A 501 -5.79 31.70 4.01
CA ILE A 501 -4.50 32.11 3.44
C ILE A 501 -4.46 33.64 3.47
N PHE A 502 -3.51 34.20 4.21
CA PHE A 502 -3.34 35.65 4.37
C PHE A 502 -1.86 36.03 4.52
N SER A 503 -1.33 36.71 3.51
CA SER A 503 0.11 36.92 3.35
C SER A 503 0.76 37.93 4.30
N SER A 504 -0.03 38.83 4.89
CA SER A 504 0.46 39.85 5.83
C SER A 504 0.50 39.39 7.29
N ASP A 505 0.30 38.09 7.53
CA ASP A 505 0.49 37.46 8.83
C ASP A 505 1.29 36.15 8.66
N PRO A 506 2.47 36.01 9.29
CA PRO A 506 3.31 34.82 9.21
C PRO A 506 2.63 33.54 9.69
N ARG A 507 1.52 33.62 10.43
CA ARG A 507 0.70 32.47 10.82
C ARG A 507 -0.08 31.86 9.66
N PHE A 508 -0.20 32.55 8.50
CA PHE A 508 -1.11 32.18 7.39
C PHE A 508 -0.52 32.19 5.90
N GLY A 509 0.82 32.21 5.64
CA GLY A 509 1.59 32.19 4.32
C GLY A 509 1.77 30.83 3.55
N VAL A 510 2.93 30.37 2.97
CA VAL A 510 3.34 29.00 2.39
C VAL A 510 4.34 28.09 3.21
N PRO A 511 5.29 27.28 2.71
CA PRO A 511 6.37 26.82 3.61
C PRO A 511 7.79 26.64 3.06
N GLN A 512 8.76 26.50 3.99
CA GLN A 512 10.18 26.32 3.68
C GLN A 512 10.43 25.18 2.67
N GLY A 513 11.05 25.51 1.55
CA GLY A 513 11.53 24.57 0.53
C GLY A 513 10.62 24.32 -0.67
N LYS A 514 9.51 25.07 -0.86
CA LYS A 514 8.64 24.96 -2.04
C LYS A 514 8.77 26.16 -3.00
N ASP A 515 8.65 25.89 -4.29
CA ASP A 515 8.58 26.91 -5.35
C ASP A 515 7.22 27.63 -5.33
N ILE A 516 7.25 28.97 -5.35
CA ILE A 516 6.05 29.77 -5.14
C ILE A 516 5.06 29.72 -6.31
N PHE A 517 5.54 29.74 -7.55
CA PHE A 517 4.68 29.85 -8.72
C PHE A 517 3.89 28.56 -8.95
N ASN A 518 4.54 27.41 -8.75
CA ASN A 518 3.89 26.11 -8.82
C ASN A 518 2.86 25.92 -7.69
N TYR A 519 3.17 26.36 -6.46
CA TYR A 519 2.23 26.27 -5.35
C TYR A 519 0.99 27.17 -5.54
N LEU A 520 1.16 28.39 -6.06
CA LEU A 520 0.04 29.29 -6.40
C LEU A 520 -0.88 28.64 -7.46
N LYS A 521 -0.30 28.02 -8.50
CA LYS A 521 -1.03 27.31 -9.55
C LYS A 521 -1.83 26.11 -9.00
N GLU A 522 -1.31 25.42 -7.98
CA GLU A 522 -2.01 24.33 -7.27
C GLU A 522 -3.11 24.82 -6.31
N CYS A 523 -3.06 26.08 -5.86
CA CYS A 523 -4.06 26.65 -4.96
C CYS A 523 -5.34 27.12 -5.67
N PHE A 524 -5.21 27.63 -6.91
CA PHE A 524 -6.33 28.07 -7.74
C PHE A 524 -7.11 26.88 -8.33
N ARG A 525 -7.76 26.12 -7.45
CA ARG A 525 -8.67 25.00 -7.74
C ARG A 525 -10.12 25.48 -7.65
N LYS A 526 -11.05 24.70 -8.21
CA LYS A 526 -12.51 24.99 -8.18
C LYS A 526 -13.10 25.13 -6.77
N ASP A 527 -12.42 24.60 -5.74
CA ASP A 527 -12.86 24.54 -4.35
C ASP A 527 -12.26 25.63 -3.44
N LEU A 528 -11.39 26.51 -3.97
CA LEU A 528 -10.90 27.69 -3.26
C LEU A 528 -11.98 28.80 -3.26
N MET A 529 -12.10 29.58 -2.18
CA MET A 529 -12.81 30.86 -2.20
C MET A 529 -11.80 32.01 -2.15
N VAL A 530 -11.97 33.04 -2.98
CA VAL A 530 -11.07 34.21 -3.00
C VAL A 530 -11.83 35.45 -2.55
N VAL A 531 -11.27 36.19 -1.60
CA VAL A 531 -11.77 37.47 -1.10
C VAL A 531 -10.81 38.56 -1.56
N PHE A 532 -11.29 39.42 -2.47
CA PHE A 532 -10.51 40.54 -2.98
C PHE A 532 -10.77 41.80 -2.17
N ILE A 533 -9.72 42.38 -1.59
CA ILE A 533 -9.78 43.69 -0.92
C ILE A 533 -9.35 44.76 -1.93
N PHE A 534 -10.32 45.23 -2.72
CA PHE A 534 -10.09 46.23 -3.74
C PHE A 534 -9.90 47.63 -3.14
N SER A 535 -8.84 48.28 -3.62
CA SER A 535 -8.48 49.67 -3.34
C SER A 535 -7.72 50.25 -4.51
N LYS A 536 -7.50 51.57 -4.54
CA LYS A 536 -6.60 52.19 -5.52
C LYS A 536 -5.19 51.57 -5.47
N SER A 537 -4.72 51.26 -4.26
CA SER A 537 -3.42 50.60 -4.04
C SER A 537 -3.37 49.15 -4.55
N PHE A 538 -4.51 48.46 -4.52
CA PHE A 538 -4.64 47.12 -5.07
C PHE A 538 -4.45 47.14 -6.59
N TYR A 539 -5.09 48.08 -7.28
CA TYR A 539 -4.94 48.24 -8.73
C TYR A 539 -3.53 48.66 -9.15
N ASP A 540 -2.75 49.31 -8.30
CA ASP A 540 -1.34 49.63 -8.61
C ASP A 540 -0.42 48.40 -8.52
N SER A 541 -0.88 47.29 -7.94
CA SER A 541 -0.10 46.07 -7.73
C SER A 541 -0.27 45.05 -8.86
N ASN A 542 0.79 44.82 -9.64
CA ASN A 542 0.80 43.79 -10.69
C ASN A 542 0.53 42.39 -10.14
N VAL A 543 0.95 42.11 -8.90
CA VAL A 543 0.70 40.82 -8.23
C VAL A 543 -0.79 40.66 -7.96
N CYS A 544 -1.43 41.66 -7.36
CA CYS A 544 -2.86 41.64 -7.05
C CYS A 544 -3.71 41.51 -8.32
N LEU A 545 -3.32 42.20 -9.41
CA LEU A 545 -3.99 42.04 -10.70
C LEU A 545 -3.78 40.65 -11.32
N GLY A 546 -2.58 40.07 -11.14
CA GLY A 546 -2.31 38.69 -11.52
C GLY A 546 -3.18 37.68 -10.74
N GLU A 547 -3.37 37.89 -9.44
CA GLU A 547 -4.25 37.07 -8.58
C GLU A 547 -5.72 37.16 -9.02
N VAL A 548 -6.21 38.35 -9.38
CA VAL A 548 -7.55 38.54 -9.95
C VAL A 548 -7.71 37.79 -11.26
N GLY A 549 -6.74 37.92 -12.18
CA GLY A 549 -6.77 37.21 -13.46
C GLY A 549 -6.74 35.68 -13.30
N ALA A 550 -5.93 35.18 -12.35
CA ALA A 550 -5.84 33.76 -12.05
C ALA A 550 -7.14 33.20 -11.44
N ALA A 551 -7.74 33.91 -10.49
CA ALA A 551 -9.02 33.53 -9.91
C ALA A 551 -10.14 33.53 -10.97
N TRP A 552 -10.21 34.56 -11.81
CA TRP A 552 -11.20 34.62 -12.90
C TRP A 552 -11.07 33.43 -13.87
N ALA A 553 -9.85 33.05 -14.23
CA ALA A 553 -9.60 31.95 -15.16
C ALA A 553 -9.95 30.56 -14.60
N THR A 554 -10.02 30.40 -13.27
CA THR A 554 -10.05 29.08 -12.62
C THR A 554 -11.20 28.86 -11.64
N ASN A 555 -11.85 29.93 -11.18
CA ASN A 555 -12.71 29.90 -10.00
C ASN A 555 -13.98 30.75 -10.16
N GLN A 556 -15.10 30.26 -9.61
CA GLN A 556 -16.41 30.95 -9.59
C GLN A 556 -16.81 31.47 -8.20
N ASN A 557 -16.04 31.19 -7.15
CA ASN A 557 -16.38 31.55 -5.76
C ASN A 557 -15.55 32.74 -5.28
N CYS A 558 -15.85 33.95 -5.76
CA CYS A 558 -15.17 35.17 -5.36
C CYS A 558 -16.08 36.09 -4.53
N LEU A 559 -15.50 36.79 -3.56
CA LEU A 559 -16.13 37.86 -2.77
C LEU A 559 -15.33 39.15 -2.91
N ASN A 560 -16.04 40.28 -2.99
CA ASN A 560 -15.41 41.59 -3.18
C ASN A 560 -15.58 42.44 -1.92
N VAL A 561 -14.47 42.97 -1.41
CA VAL A 561 -14.42 43.95 -0.33
C VAL A 561 -13.88 45.25 -0.91
N ILE A 562 -14.63 46.34 -0.75
CA ILE A 562 -14.28 47.66 -1.28
C ILE A 562 -13.84 48.58 -0.15
N ILE A 563 -12.71 49.28 -0.34
CA ILE A 563 -12.17 50.23 0.63
C ILE A 563 -12.32 51.69 0.16
N ASP A 564 -11.44 52.17 -0.72
CA ASP A 564 -11.29 53.58 -1.11
C ASP A 564 -11.71 53.89 -2.56
N ILE A 565 -12.42 52.94 -3.17
CA ILE A 565 -13.06 53.04 -4.49
C ILE A 565 -14.57 52.77 -4.36
N ASP A 566 -15.30 52.82 -5.46
CA ASP A 566 -16.70 52.38 -5.53
C ASP A 566 -16.85 51.07 -6.33
N PHE A 567 -17.98 50.39 -6.14
CA PHE A 567 -18.26 49.12 -6.84
C PHE A 567 -18.22 49.27 -8.37
N GLY A 568 -18.58 50.45 -8.89
CA GLY A 568 -18.52 50.75 -10.32
C GLY A 568 -17.09 50.93 -10.87
N ASP A 569 -16.11 51.16 -9.99
CA ASP A 569 -14.69 51.28 -10.36
C ASP A 569 -14.01 49.92 -10.49
N VAL A 570 -14.69 48.83 -10.10
CA VAL A 570 -14.18 47.47 -10.27
C VAL A 570 -14.39 47.07 -11.72
N GLU A 571 -13.32 47.06 -12.52
CA GLU A 571 -13.38 46.61 -13.91
C GLU A 571 -13.80 45.13 -14.02
N LYS A 572 -14.18 44.68 -15.23
CA LYS A 572 -14.93 43.44 -15.50
C LYS A 572 -14.20 42.07 -15.39
N PRO A 573 -13.16 41.82 -14.58
CA PRO A 573 -12.85 40.43 -14.22
C PRO A 573 -13.81 39.83 -13.17
N SER A 574 -14.70 40.62 -12.54
CA SER A 574 -15.46 40.18 -11.36
C SER A 574 -16.96 39.93 -11.54
N ASP A 575 -17.47 39.75 -12.77
CA ASP A 575 -18.92 39.51 -13.02
C ASP A 575 -19.46 38.22 -12.36
N ASN A 576 -18.57 37.35 -11.85
CA ASN A 576 -18.90 36.10 -11.13
C ASN A 576 -18.81 36.19 -9.60
N ALA A 577 -18.66 37.39 -9.01
CA ALA A 577 -18.60 37.53 -7.55
C ALA A 577 -19.94 37.17 -6.89
N LEU A 578 -19.90 36.36 -5.84
CA LEU A 578 -21.07 35.89 -5.11
C LEU A 578 -21.78 37.00 -4.32
N SER A 579 -21.02 38.00 -3.87
CA SER A 579 -21.49 39.20 -3.15
C SER A 579 -20.34 40.21 -3.01
N GLY A 580 -20.68 41.48 -2.79
CA GLY A 580 -19.73 42.57 -2.55
C GLY A 580 -20.11 43.42 -1.35
N ILE A 581 -19.13 43.84 -0.54
CA ILE A 581 -19.32 44.70 0.64
C ILE A 581 -18.32 45.86 0.65
N LYS A 582 -18.76 47.05 1.08
CA LYS A 582 -17.87 48.18 1.33
C LYS A 582 -17.51 48.20 2.81
N PHE A 583 -16.24 48.20 3.17
CA PHE A 583 -15.82 48.29 4.57
C PHE A 583 -15.78 49.75 5.02
N LYS A 584 -16.97 50.28 5.30
CA LYS A 584 -17.18 51.64 5.79
C LYS A 584 -18.34 51.66 6.76
N ASN A 585 -18.24 52.48 7.80
CA ASN A 585 -19.19 52.65 8.89
C ASN A 585 -19.65 51.31 9.49
N LEU A 586 -18.71 50.43 9.86
CA LEU A 586 -19.01 49.03 10.21
C LEU A 586 -19.90 48.85 11.45
N GLN A 587 -20.09 49.89 12.27
CA GLN A 587 -20.95 49.87 13.45
C GLN A 587 -22.41 50.25 13.16
N ASP A 588 -22.72 50.72 11.95
CA ASP A 588 -24.10 51.04 11.56
C ASP A 588 -24.93 49.76 11.50
N THR A 589 -26.17 49.79 12.01
CA THR A 589 -27.04 48.61 12.09
C THR A 589 -27.24 47.92 10.74
N ASP A 590 -27.47 48.69 9.68
CA ASP A 590 -27.62 48.18 8.31
C ASP A 590 -26.33 47.53 7.79
N GLN A 591 -25.18 48.06 8.21
CA GLN A 591 -23.88 47.55 7.81
C GLN A 591 -23.54 46.25 8.54
N ILE A 592 -23.98 46.09 9.79
CA ILE A 592 -23.88 44.82 10.53
C ILE A 592 -24.64 43.72 9.81
N PHE A 593 -25.86 43.98 9.30
CA PHE A 593 -26.61 43.00 8.52
C PHE A 593 -25.85 42.56 7.25
N ARG A 594 -25.25 43.52 6.52
CA ARG A 594 -24.42 43.22 5.34
C ARG A 594 -23.18 42.41 5.70
N LEU A 595 -22.55 42.70 6.83
CA LEU A 595 -21.41 41.92 7.34
C LEU A 595 -21.82 40.49 7.66
N ILE A 596 -22.97 40.29 8.32
CA ILE A 596 -23.50 38.95 8.61
C ILE A 596 -23.67 38.15 7.32
N ASP A 597 -24.29 38.73 6.29
CA ASP A 597 -24.48 38.04 5.01
C ASP A 597 -23.15 37.76 4.28
N PHE A 598 -22.20 38.69 4.36
CA PHE A 598 -20.86 38.51 3.79
C PHE A 598 -20.11 37.33 4.45
N PHE A 599 -20.08 37.28 5.78
CA PHE A 599 -19.41 36.19 6.51
C PHE A 599 -20.18 34.87 6.43
N ASP A 600 -21.52 34.90 6.37
CA ASP A 600 -22.34 33.71 6.13
C ASP A 600 -21.97 33.05 4.81
N VAL A 601 -21.89 33.81 3.71
CA VAL A 601 -21.43 33.29 2.42
C VAL A 601 -20.00 32.75 2.50
N MET A 602 -19.10 33.47 3.19
CA MET A 602 -17.71 33.07 3.35
C MET A 602 -17.56 31.73 4.07
N ILE A 603 -18.30 31.52 5.16
CA ILE A 603 -18.23 30.31 5.99
C ILE A 603 -18.99 29.15 5.33
N SER A 604 -20.20 29.40 4.83
CA SER A 604 -21.05 28.36 4.24
C SER A 604 -20.53 27.87 2.89
N LYS A 605 -20.30 28.77 1.92
CA LYS A 605 -19.80 28.37 0.60
C LYS A 605 -18.30 28.12 0.61
N GLY A 606 -17.55 28.97 1.30
CA GLY A 606 -16.08 28.91 1.33
C GLY A 606 -15.53 27.77 2.18
N LEU A 607 -16.18 27.41 3.29
CA LEU A 607 -15.71 26.34 4.18
C LEU A 607 -16.66 25.14 4.26
N GLY A 608 -17.91 25.25 3.80
CA GLY A 608 -18.89 24.16 3.88
C GLY A 608 -19.49 23.97 5.27
N ILE A 609 -19.43 24.99 6.13
CA ILE A 609 -19.90 24.95 7.52
C ILE A 609 -21.30 25.57 7.60
N ILE A 610 -22.22 24.96 8.34
CA ILE A 610 -23.55 25.53 8.60
C ILE A 610 -23.40 26.71 9.56
N VAL A 611 -23.93 27.88 9.18
CA VAL A 611 -23.75 29.14 9.92
C VAL A 611 -24.91 29.40 10.86
N ASP A 612 -24.59 29.53 12.15
CA ASP A 612 -25.42 30.20 13.15
C ASP A 612 -25.24 31.72 13.04
N LYS A 613 -26.29 32.43 12.60
CA LYS A 613 -26.27 33.88 12.36
C LYS A 613 -26.22 34.71 13.65
N ASP A 614 -26.84 34.24 14.73
CA ASP A 614 -26.85 34.97 16.01
C ASP A 614 -25.46 34.94 16.65
N LYS A 615 -24.80 33.78 16.60
CA LYS A 615 -23.41 33.63 17.02
C LYS A 615 -22.47 34.51 16.17
N LEU A 616 -22.71 34.56 14.85
CA LEU A 616 -21.90 35.36 13.93
C LEU A 616 -22.05 36.86 14.20
N GLU A 617 -23.27 37.34 14.43
CA GLU A 617 -23.54 38.73 14.81
C GLU A 617 -22.80 39.11 16.10
N LEU A 618 -22.83 38.24 17.12
CA LEU A 618 -22.10 38.46 18.37
C LEU A 618 -20.59 38.58 18.14
N SER A 619 -20.02 37.71 17.31
CA SER A 619 -18.59 37.73 16.97
C SER A 619 -18.17 38.98 16.19
N ILE A 620 -19.00 39.45 15.26
CA ILE A 620 -18.78 40.70 14.54
C ILE A 620 -18.78 41.88 15.52
N LYS A 621 -19.83 42.00 16.35
CA LYS A 621 -19.94 43.08 17.33
C LYS A 621 -18.77 43.10 18.30
N LYS A 622 -18.39 41.93 18.83
CA LYS A 622 -17.24 41.79 19.72
C LYS A 622 -15.93 42.20 19.06
N THR A 623 -15.69 41.77 17.81
CA THR A 623 -14.47 42.15 17.07
C THR A 623 -14.39 43.66 16.83
N LEU A 624 -15.52 44.30 16.52
CA LEU A 624 -15.60 45.75 16.32
C LEU A 624 -15.36 46.58 17.60
N THR A 625 -15.42 45.96 18.79
CA THR A 625 -15.03 46.64 20.04
C THR A 625 -13.52 46.73 20.25
N LEU A 626 -12.73 45.98 19.48
CA LEU A 626 -11.27 46.00 19.61
C LEU A 626 -10.72 47.35 19.12
N PRO A 627 -9.78 47.99 19.86
CA PRO A 627 -9.29 49.34 19.53
C PRO A 627 -8.75 49.50 18.11
N GLN A 628 -8.14 48.47 17.56
CA GLN A 628 -7.56 48.46 16.20
C GLN A 628 -8.61 48.41 15.08
N TYR A 629 -9.85 47.99 15.38
CA TYR A 629 -10.94 47.84 14.40
C TYR A 629 -12.09 48.82 14.66
N ASN A 630 -11.88 49.84 15.49
CA ASN A 630 -12.87 50.88 15.69
C ASN A 630 -13.20 51.57 14.35
N SER A 631 -14.41 52.12 14.22
CA SER A 631 -14.89 52.74 12.97
C SER A 631 -13.90 53.77 12.42
N LYS A 632 -13.25 54.56 13.29
CA LYS A 632 -12.26 55.56 12.84
C LYS A 632 -11.02 54.95 12.18
N ALA A 633 -10.56 53.78 12.61
CA ALA A 633 -9.41 53.09 12.04
C ALA A 633 -9.73 52.43 10.69
N ILE A 634 -10.94 51.89 10.54
CA ILE A 634 -11.37 51.21 9.31
C ILE A 634 -11.86 52.21 8.25
N ASP A 635 -12.56 53.27 8.68
CA ASP A 635 -13.20 54.24 7.77
C ASP A 635 -12.22 55.25 7.16
N ASN A 636 -10.99 55.31 7.68
CA ASN A 636 -9.93 56.18 7.18
C ASN A 636 -8.78 55.36 6.60
N PRO A 637 -8.93 54.81 5.37
CA PRO A 637 -7.85 54.09 4.70
C PRO A 637 -6.62 55.00 4.51
N GLU A 638 -5.43 54.38 4.49
CA GLU A 638 -4.20 55.10 4.17
C GLU A 638 -4.31 55.78 2.80
N ILE A 639 -3.83 57.03 2.71
CA ILE A 639 -3.82 57.77 1.45
C ILE A 639 -2.86 57.07 0.48
N PHE A 640 -3.42 56.55 -0.62
CA PHE A 640 -2.65 55.88 -1.64
C PHE A 640 -2.04 56.87 -2.64
N TYR A 641 -0.74 56.73 -2.91
CA TYR A 641 0.00 57.48 -3.91
C TYR A 641 0.45 56.52 -5.04
N PRO A 642 0.04 56.74 -6.30
CA PRO A 642 0.38 55.85 -7.41
C PRO A 642 1.89 55.88 -7.70
N THR A 643 2.51 54.70 -7.79
CA THR A 643 3.98 54.57 -7.96
C THR A 643 4.39 53.74 -9.17
N ARG A 644 3.44 53.36 -10.04
CA ARG A 644 3.72 52.56 -11.25
C ARG A 644 4.90 53.12 -12.06
N LYS A 645 5.94 52.30 -12.19
CA LYS A 645 7.18 52.58 -12.93
C LYS A 645 6.96 52.90 -14.41
N TYR A 646 5.81 52.48 -14.97
CA TYR A 646 5.48 52.56 -16.40
C TYR A 646 4.20 53.35 -16.70
N THR A 647 3.69 54.17 -15.77
CA THR A 647 2.63 55.13 -16.12
C THR A 647 3.17 56.25 -17.00
N PRO A 648 2.37 56.80 -17.93
CA PRO A 648 2.75 57.97 -18.71
C PRO A 648 3.23 59.08 -17.78
N GLN A 649 4.52 59.45 -17.91
CA GLN A 649 5.10 60.45 -17.04
C GLN A 649 4.85 61.84 -17.63
N VAL A 650 4.42 62.77 -16.77
CA VAL A 650 4.27 64.18 -17.16
C VAL A 650 5.64 64.71 -17.55
N GLN A 651 5.78 65.22 -18.77
CA GLN A 651 7.01 65.85 -19.22
C GLN A 651 7.04 67.33 -18.86
N CYS A 652 8.21 67.79 -18.46
CA CYS A 652 8.46 69.20 -18.21
C CYS A 652 8.22 69.98 -19.50
N ASN A 653 7.26 70.91 -19.48
CA ASN A 653 6.99 71.80 -20.61
C ASN A 653 8.23 72.63 -21.00
N LYS A 654 9.19 72.82 -20.09
CA LYS A 654 10.40 73.63 -20.28
C LYS A 654 11.60 72.86 -20.84
N CYS A 655 11.93 71.70 -20.29
CA CYS A 655 13.14 70.95 -20.67
C CYS A 655 12.88 69.51 -21.15
N LYS A 656 11.61 69.13 -21.30
CA LYS A 656 11.14 67.81 -21.78
C LYS A 656 11.55 66.60 -20.94
N ASN A 657 12.37 66.77 -19.90
CA ASN A 657 12.63 65.73 -18.90
C ASN A 657 11.36 65.39 -18.13
N THR A 658 11.30 64.16 -17.63
CA THR A 658 10.28 63.68 -16.70
C THR A 658 10.05 64.65 -15.54
N MET A 659 8.82 64.74 -15.08
CA MET A 659 8.49 65.38 -13.81
C MET A 659 8.05 64.33 -12.80
N LYS A 660 8.46 64.53 -11.56
CA LYS A 660 8.08 63.70 -10.41
C LYS A 660 6.96 64.40 -9.65
N LEU A 661 5.97 63.65 -9.20
CA LEU A 661 4.92 64.17 -8.33
C LEU A 661 5.51 64.47 -6.94
N MET A 662 5.27 65.66 -6.41
CA MET A 662 5.77 66.16 -5.14
C MET A 662 4.62 66.79 -4.35
N ILE A 663 4.73 66.77 -3.01
CA ILE A 663 3.74 67.35 -2.09
C ILE A 663 4.45 68.34 -1.18
N GLU A 664 3.95 69.57 -1.12
CA GLU A 664 4.43 70.62 -0.22
C GLU A 664 3.20 71.36 0.30
N ASN A 665 3.03 71.42 1.63
CA ASN A 665 1.87 72.04 2.29
C ASN A 665 0.51 71.55 1.77
N GLU A 666 0.30 70.23 1.69
CA GLU A 666 -0.93 69.56 1.22
C GLU A 666 -1.32 69.85 -0.24
N LYS A 667 -0.48 70.57 -1.00
CA LYS A 667 -0.68 70.80 -2.43
C LYS A 667 0.21 69.86 -3.23
N VAL A 668 -0.39 69.24 -4.25
CA VAL A 668 0.30 68.33 -5.16
C VAL A 668 0.77 69.11 -6.39
N PHE A 669 2.02 68.91 -6.79
CA PHE A 669 2.58 69.49 -8.01
C PHE A 669 3.60 68.52 -8.63
N TYR A 670 3.78 68.61 -9.94
CA TYR A 670 4.88 67.96 -10.63
C TYR A 670 6.13 68.85 -10.56
N GLU A 671 7.26 68.31 -10.16
CA GLU A 671 8.56 68.97 -10.19
C GLU A 671 9.49 68.29 -11.20
N CYS A 672 10.19 69.07 -12.02
CA CYS A 672 11.09 68.50 -13.01
C CYS A 672 12.28 67.79 -12.36
N ILE A 673 12.60 66.57 -12.82
CA ILE A 673 13.75 65.81 -12.28
C ILE A 673 15.10 66.46 -12.59
N ASN A 674 15.18 67.32 -13.59
CA ASN A 674 16.40 68.06 -13.88
C ASN A 674 16.55 69.19 -12.85
N VAL A 675 17.49 69.01 -11.93
CA VAL A 675 17.82 69.93 -10.83
C VAL A 675 18.11 71.35 -11.34
N GLY A 676 18.66 71.49 -12.55
CA GLY A 676 18.91 72.80 -13.17
C GLY A 676 17.67 73.51 -13.71
N CYS A 677 16.56 72.80 -13.93
CA CYS A 677 15.34 73.34 -14.55
C CYS A 677 14.42 74.05 -13.54
N LYS A 678 14.36 73.54 -12.30
CA LYS A 678 13.52 74.05 -11.19
C LYS A 678 12.04 74.30 -11.52
N ASN A 679 11.53 73.70 -12.59
CA ASN A 679 10.16 73.93 -13.05
C ASN A 679 9.17 73.08 -12.25
N LYS A 680 8.11 73.72 -11.74
CA LYS A 680 6.99 73.09 -11.03
C LYS A 680 5.68 73.31 -11.82
N LEU A 681 4.85 72.28 -11.97
CA LEU A 681 3.51 72.35 -12.55
C LEU A 681 2.49 71.95 -11.48
N SER A 682 1.52 72.80 -11.20
CA SER A 682 0.41 72.46 -10.30
C SER A 682 -0.40 71.28 -10.86
N THR A 683 -0.89 70.37 -10.01
CA THR A 683 -1.86 69.35 -10.43
C THR A 683 -3.30 69.87 -10.53
N LEU A 684 -3.54 71.13 -10.14
CA LEU A 684 -4.82 71.80 -10.31
C LEU A 684 -4.92 72.32 -11.76
N ILE A 685 -5.73 71.64 -12.56
CA ILE A 685 -6.50 72.27 -13.66
C ILE A 685 -7.86 72.63 -13.07
#